data_AF-A0A0F9H218-F1
#
_entry.id   AF-A0A0F9H218-F1
#
_cell.length_a   1.000
_cell.length_b   1.000
_cell.length_c   1.000
_cell.angle_alpha   90.00
_cell.angle_beta   90.00
_cell.angle_gamma   90.00
#
_symmetry.space_group_name_H-M   'P 1'
#
loop_
_entity.id
_entity.type
_entity.pdbx_description
1 polymer ?
#
loop_
_entity_poly.entity_id
_entity_poly.type
_entity_poly.pdbx_seq_one_letter_code
_entity_poly.pdbx_strand_id
1 'polypeptide(L)'
;IERRMASAGMDFVEPDQMVQFYRKRQRGVVKGTTEWLGLQDSIDQFRDTGATWDMFNTDTGFFPTRVGGKFTTKTTRKKIPGEEFAGKQFLETAEVRHRTGERFNINEYFKANRKKMLGRVTVESSMYDRTFVLKSDGRSIEQALTEAIADLPENIISEPLKSEAIQADKIVPPADHVKEGGLDIIDGALHRRVSDNMVPVDGPSVERVRGLLDLRNAVREVQRTQLTDAPEKDILSARKSLNKTYDKFLKKWGNTNDRSNASAMRGDPDYPLLKALERDTEAGGLEKADIFTKRVISPIKPVLSVETANDALLASLNERGTVDLAKMEQLSGIPQDELVEQLKGQIFQDPEDGWVQADTYLSGNVRKKLEAAQGAAEADPAFKDNVTALEKVQPVDLEAGDIEVRLGVPWVPKEDVQAFIAHLFDDVEVDVNYLDITSDWIVEVPAQASFALDEMVANTQKWGTNRYPGINIVRDTLNAKTPTIRDRVDSKTTVVNEKATQAARDKQNKIREEFKKWIFDDKDRRERLVRVYNDTYNNYRPQVFDGSHLKFEGKVPDKDFKLRPHQAGAVWRIVSSGRNTLLDHVVGSGKTATIITAAMELRRMGIRKKPMIAVPNHLLEQWGADFLALYPGANILVAGEKDFAPENRKLFASKVATGNWDAVIVAHSSFEFIPMSLEFTREMFESQVQALERAIADAVESGQQRRSPTVKQLEKSKLRLQARLKKVENKMKKDATVTFEELGVDHLFVDESQAFKNLFYFSKRTRVAGLGNPDGSFRAFDMFAKTRYMDKITGGTGVTFATGTPITNTIGEMFTIQRYLQTNVLEEAGIHNFDAWASLFGDDVTRIELAIAGGNKFTSKTR
;
A
#
# COMPACT_ATOMS: atom_id res chain seq x y z
N ILE A 1 -38.68 -23.03 -18.98
CA ILE A 1 -37.66 -23.59 -19.93
C ILE A 1 -36.65 -24.45 -19.16
N GLU A 2 -36.31 -24.04 -17.93
CA GLU A 2 -35.35 -24.66 -17.01
C GLU A 2 -35.48 -26.18 -16.86
N ARG A 3 -36.71 -26.73 -16.75
CA ARG A 3 -36.94 -28.19 -16.66
C ARG A 3 -36.44 -29.01 -17.87
N ARG A 4 -36.06 -28.37 -18.98
CA ARG A 4 -35.43 -29.03 -20.15
C ARG A 4 -33.90 -28.89 -20.19
N MET A 5 -33.31 -28.11 -19.27
CA MET A 5 -31.87 -27.90 -19.14
C MET A 5 -31.29 -28.68 -17.95
N ALA A 6 -32.06 -28.90 -16.88
CA ALA A 6 -31.66 -29.76 -15.76
C ALA A 6 -31.36 -31.22 -16.19
N SER A 7 -31.94 -31.69 -17.29
CA SER A 7 -31.65 -33.01 -17.87
C SER A 7 -30.34 -33.09 -18.68
N ALA A 8 -29.55 -32.01 -18.75
CA ALA A 8 -28.30 -31.93 -19.51
C ALA A 8 -27.03 -31.87 -18.64
N GLY A 9 -27.15 -32.00 -17.31
CA GLY A 9 -26.00 -32.18 -16.42
C GLY A 9 -25.04 -30.97 -16.32
N MET A 10 -25.56 -29.75 -16.32
CA MET A 10 -24.79 -28.53 -16.13
C MET A 10 -25.16 -27.86 -14.80
N ASP A 11 -24.20 -27.74 -13.89
CA ASP A 11 -24.35 -27.09 -12.60
C ASP A 11 -24.37 -25.56 -12.69
N PHE A 12 -24.94 -24.93 -11.66
CA PHE A 12 -25.16 -23.48 -11.59
C PHE A 12 -23.96 -22.73 -11.01
N VAL A 13 -23.74 -21.49 -11.46
CA VAL A 13 -22.89 -20.49 -10.79
C VAL A 13 -23.76 -19.27 -10.46
N GLU A 14 -23.52 -18.64 -9.31
CA GLU A 14 -24.51 -17.79 -8.63
C GLU A 14 -24.81 -16.41 -9.26
N PRO A 15 -25.99 -15.81 -8.94
CA PRO A 15 -26.67 -14.89 -9.85
C PRO A 15 -26.42 -13.37 -9.63
N ASP A 16 -25.17 -12.93 -9.42
CA ASP A 16 -24.88 -11.52 -9.04
C ASP A 16 -24.42 -10.57 -10.18
N GLN A 17 -24.56 -10.95 -11.46
CA GLN A 17 -24.17 -10.10 -12.60
C GLN A 17 -25.31 -9.27 -13.24
N MET A 18 -26.54 -9.35 -12.75
CA MET A 18 -27.74 -8.81 -13.44
C MET A 18 -28.25 -7.43 -12.98
N VAL A 19 -27.58 -6.73 -12.05
CA VAL A 19 -28.12 -5.50 -11.42
C VAL A 19 -27.35 -4.19 -11.76
N GLN A 20 -26.06 -4.25 -12.11
CA GLN A 20 -25.18 -3.06 -12.12
C GLN A 20 -25.05 -2.27 -13.44
N PHE A 21 -25.93 -2.46 -14.44
CA PHE A 21 -25.90 -1.62 -15.66
C PHE A 21 -26.79 -0.36 -15.61
N TYR A 22 -27.59 -0.19 -14.54
CA TYR A 22 -28.61 0.87 -14.44
C TYR A 22 -28.25 1.98 -13.43
N ARG A 23 -27.22 2.82 -13.70
CA ARG A 23 -27.08 4.21 -13.14
C ARG A 23 -25.80 4.98 -13.59
N LYS A 24 -25.83 5.64 -14.76
CA LYS A 24 -25.53 7.09 -14.97
C LYS A 24 -25.07 7.46 -16.40
N ARG A 25 -25.86 8.31 -17.08
CA ARG A 25 -25.30 9.48 -17.80
C ARG A 25 -26.34 10.61 -17.97
N GLN A 26 -26.22 11.64 -17.15
CA GLN A 26 -26.86 12.96 -17.38
C GLN A 26 -25.80 14.07 -17.22
N ARG A 27 -25.73 14.97 -18.20
CA ARG A 27 -25.05 16.30 -18.20
C ARG A 27 -23.50 16.24 -18.12
N GLY A 28 -22.70 17.02 -18.87
CA GLY A 28 -23.00 17.94 -19.98
C GLY A 28 -21.73 18.52 -20.65
N VAL A 29 -21.90 19.01 -21.89
CA VAL A 29 -21.03 19.80 -22.83
C VAL A 29 -20.06 20.82 -22.16
N VAL A 30 -18.91 21.33 -22.70
CA VAL A 30 -18.34 21.63 -24.07
C VAL A 30 -16.75 21.60 -23.98
N LYS A 31 -15.81 21.95 -24.90
CA LYS A 31 -15.68 22.47 -26.32
C LYS A 31 -14.22 22.27 -26.85
N GLY A 32 -14.01 21.80 -28.10
CA GLY A 32 -12.77 21.96 -28.93
C GLY A 32 -11.49 21.22 -28.48
N THR A 33 -10.44 20.98 -29.28
CA THR A 33 -10.17 21.07 -30.75
C THR A 33 -8.95 20.20 -31.11
N THR A 34 -9.01 19.39 -32.19
CA THR A 34 -7.87 18.65 -32.82
C THR A 34 -8.29 18.31 -34.27
N GLU A 35 -7.56 18.74 -35.31
CA GLU A 35 -6.35 18.14 -35.90
C GLU A 35 -6.60 16.86 -36.74
N TRP A 36 -6.45 16.99 -38.06
CA TRP A 36 -6.38 15.91 -39.05
C TRP A 36 -5.01 15.99 -39.73
N LEU A 37 -4.13 15.00 -39.53
CA LEU A 37 -2.92 14.79 -40.35
C LEU A 37 -2.21 13.44 -40.12
N GLY A 38 -2.39 12.79 -38.96
CA GLY A 38 -1.65 11.56 -38.60
C GLY A 38 -2.15 10.23 -39.19
N LEU A 39 -3.07 10.23 -40.15
CA LEU A 39 -3.72 9.00 -40.64
C LEU A 39 -2.97 8.31 -41.80
N GLN A 40 -2.06 9.02 -42.48
CA GLN A 40 -1.38 8.50 -43.68
C GLN A 40 -0.30 7.47 -43.31
N ASP A 41 0.62 7.82 -42.41
CA ASP A 41 1.79 7.01 -42.04
C ASP A 41 1.43 5.66 -41.42
N SER A 42 0.23 5.56 -40.83
CA SER A 42 -0.27 4.31 -40.24
C SER A 42 -0.68 3.27 -41.30
N ILE A 43 -0.91 3.66 -42.54
CA ILE A 43 -1.37 2.74 -43.60
C ILE A 43 -0.20 1.94 -44.19
N ASP A 44 0.96 2.56 -44.37
CA ASP A 44 2.12 1.87 -44.96
C ASP A 44 2.82 0.94 -43.94
N GLN A 45 2.87 1.28 -42.65
CA GLN A 45 3.44 0.39 -41.62
C GLN A 45 2.71 -0.96 -41.49
N PHE A 46 1.42 -1.05 -41.81
CA PHE A 46 0.67 -2.30 -41.72
C PHE A 46 0.93 -3.28 -42.88
N ARG A 47 1.55 -2.83 -43.98
CA ARG A 47 1.77 -3.65 -45.18
C ARG A 47 2.88 -4.70 -45.05
N ASP A 48 3.95 -4.39 -44.30
CA ASP A 48 5.15 -5.24 -44.22
C ASP A 48 5.04 -6.42 -43.23
N THR A 49 3.97 -6.50 -42.41
CA THR A 49 3.86 -7.51 -41.35
C THR A 49 3.44 -8.91 -41.82
N GLY A 50 3.08 -9.09 -43.10
CA GLY A 50 2.82 -10.40 -43.72
C GLY A 50 1.60 -11.19 -43.19
N ALA A 51 0.86 -10.65 -42.22
CA ALA A 51 -0.21 -11.36 -41.53
C ALA A 51 -1.56 -11.21 -42.27
N THR A 52 -2.07 -12.30 -42.82
CA THR A 52 -3.39 -12.35 -43.46
C THR A 52 -4.52 -12.44 -42.42
N TRP A 53 -5.23 -11.33 -42.22
CA TRP A 53 -6.44 -11.25 -41.40
C TRP A 53 -7.69 -11.09 -42.27
N ASP A 54 -8.77 -11.80 -41.95
CA ASP A 54 -10.12 -11.48 -42.43
C ASP A 54 -10.58 -10.16 -41.76
N MET A 55 -10.16 -9.03 -42.33
CA MET A 55 -10.45 -7.70 -41.80
C MET A 55 -11.90 -7.27 -42.08
N PHE A 56 -12.70 -7.16 -41.02
CA PHE A 56 -13.94 -6.37 -41.06
C PHE A 56 -13.62 -4.88 -40.92
N ASN A 57 -13.09 -4.27 -41.98
CA ASN A 57 -13.13 -2.82 -42.13
C ASN A 57 -14.57 -2.39 -42.48
N THR A 58 -15.12 -1.41 -41.74
CA THR A 58 -16.44 -0.83 -42.02
C THR A 58 -16.44 0.70 -41.88
N ASP A 59 -15.35 1.36 -42.28
CA ASP A 59 -15.36 2.83 -42.50
C ASP A 59 -16.11 3.19 -43.79
N THR A 60 -17.44 3.18 -43.71
CA THR A 60 -18.35 3.90 -44.63
C THR A 60 -19.69 4.08 -43.91
N GLY A 61 -20.00 5.31 -43.51
CA GLY A 61 -20.90 5.56 -42.38
C GLY A 61 -22.41 5.59 -42.67
N PHE A 62 -23.19 5.54 -41.57
CA PHE A 62 -24.31 6.47 -41.30
C PHE A 62 -24.69 6.42 -39.79
N PHE A 63 -25.26 7.52 -39.27
CA PHE A 63 -25.34 7.87 -37.83
C PHE A 63 -26.83 8.11 -37.40
N PRO A 64 -27.20 8.67 -36.21
CA PRO A 64 -26.42 9.16 -35.05
C PRO A 64 -26.95 8.71 -33.65
N THR A 65 -26.51 9.41 -32.59
CA THR A 65 -27.13 9.39 -31.24
C THR A 65 -28.58 9.94 -31.28
N ARG A 66 -29.52 9.64 -30.36
CA ARG A 66 -29.44 9.34 -28.92
C ARG A 66 -30.74 8.65 -28.44
N VAL A 67 -30.69 7.96 -27.29
CA VAL A 67 -31.84 7.31 -26.57
C VAL A 67 -32.29 5.97 -27.19
N GLY A 68 -32.59 4.99 -26.34
CA GLY A 68 -33.00 3.64 -26.72
C GLY A 68 -31.81 2.69 -26.90
N GLY A 69 -31.88 1.49 -26.32
CA GLY A 69 -30.85 0.45 -26.49
C GLY A 69 -30.95 -0.23 -27.87
N LYS A 70 -29.83 -0.75 -28.35
CA LYS A 70 -29.76 -1.60 -29.56
C LYS A 70 -28.81 -2.77 -29.30
N PHE A 71 -29.24 -3.96 -29.68
CA PHE A 71 -28.42 -5.17 -29.66
C PHE A 71 -27.65 -5.30 -30.98
N THR A 72 -26.42 -5.81 -30.92
CA THR A 72 -25.63 -6.21 -32.09
C THR A 72 -25.20 -7.66 -31.95
N THR A 73 -25.89 -8.57 -32.63
CA THR A 73 -25.45 -9.95 -32.81
C THR A 73 -24.28 -9.99 -33.79
N LYS A 74 -23.07 -10.32 -33.31
CA LYS A 74 -21.93 -10.66 -34.18
C LYS A 74 -22.20 -12.03 -34.81
N THR A 75 -22.46 -12.06 -36.11
CA THR A 75 -22.70 -13.28 -36.90
C THR A 75 -21.43 -13.84 -37.56
N THR A 76 -20.24 -13.43 -37.10
CA THR A 76 -18.95 -13.74 -37.74
C THR A 76 -18.07 -14.62 -36.83
N ARG A 77 -17.61 -15.76 -37.36
CA ARG A 77 -16.61 -16.64 -36.72
C ARG A 77 -15.21 -16.23 -37.20
N LYS A 78 -14.20 -16.29 -36.32
CA LYS A 78 -12.80 -16.23 -36.78
C LYS A 78 -12.47 -17.56 -37.49
N LYS A 79 -11.74 -17.46 -38.60
CA LYS A 79 -11.23 -18.61 -39.35
C LYS A 79 -10.17 -19.39 -38.55
N ILE A 80 -10.17 -20.72 -38.65
CA ILE A 80 -9.15 -21.58 -38.03
C ILE A 80 -7.90 -21.65 -38.95
N PRO A 81 -6.66 -21.64 -38.43
CA PRO A 81 -5.47 -21.83 -39.25
C PRO A 81 -5.54 -23.14 -40.06
N GLY A 82 -5.29 -23.07 -41.37
CA GLY A 82 -5.39 -24.21 -42.30
C GLY A 82 -6.80 -24.52 -42.83
N GLU A 83 -7.84 -23.85 -42.36
CA GLU A 83 -9.20 -23.97 -42.91
C GLU A 83 -9.28 -23.37 -44.33
N GLU A 84 -10.12 -23.93 -45.22
CA GLU A 84 -10.43 -23.30 -46.52
C GLU A 84 -11.73 -22.50 -46.45
N PHE A 85 -11.84 -21.42 -47.24
CA PHE A 85 -13.02 -20.56 -47.22
C PHE A 85 -14.10 -21.08 -48.17
N ALA A 86 -15.05 -21.86 -47.64
CA ALA A 86 -16.18 -22.41 -48.39
C ALA A 86 -17.37 -21.42 -48.56
N GLY A 87 -17.21 -20.14 -48.20
CA GLY A 87 -18.27 -19.14 -48.24
C GLY A 87 -18.33 -18.34 -49.54
N LYS A 88 -19.27 -17.40 -49.62
CA LYS A 88 -19.14 -16.22 -50.49
C LYS A 88 -18.57 -15.07 -49.67
N GLN A 89 -17.55 -14.40 -50.19
CA GLN A 89 -17.14 -13.10 -49.64
C GLN A 89 -18.25 -12.09 -49.88
N PHE A 90 -18.42 -11.17 -48.94
CA PHE A 90 -19.39 -10.07 -49.01
C PHE A 90 -18.71 -8.77 -48.58
N LEU A 91 -17.59 -8.44 -49.22
CA LEU A 91 -16.74 -7.31 -48.85
C LEU A 91 -17.28 -5.98 -49.40
N GLU A 92 -18.10 -6.02 -50.45
CA GLU A 92 -18.52 -4.82 -51.18
C GLU A 92 -19.83 -4.22 -50.67
N THR A 93 -20.02 -2.93 -50.98
CA THR A 93 -21.32 -2.28 -50.86
C THR A 93 -22.03 -2.25 -52.21
N ALA A 94 -23.35 -2.44 -52.19
CA ALA A 94 -24.15 -2.57 -53.38
C ALA A 94 -25.38 -1.65 -53.31
N GLU A 95 -25.58 -0.85 -54.37
CA GLU A 95 -26.66 0.12 -54.42
C GLU A 95 -28.05 -0.56 -54.35
N VAL A 96 -28.94 0.02 -53.56
CA VAL A 96 -30.35 -0.34 -53.41
C VAL A 96 -31.20 0.90 -53.64
N ARG A 97 -32.27 0.75 -54.44
CA ARG A 97 -33.27 1.79 -54.64
C ARG A 97 -34.38 1.68 -53.58
N HIS A 98 -34.65 2.77 -52.87
CA HIS A 98 -35.78 2.88 -51.95
C HIS A 98 -37.10 3.07 -52.74
N ARG A 99 -38.26 2.82 -52.09
CA ARG A 99 -39.58 2.95 -52.74
C ARG A 99 -39.96 4.40 -53.11
N THR A 100 -39.26 5.41 -52.60
CA THR A 100 -39.35 6.82 -53.03
C THR A 100 -38.60 7.11 -54.33
N GLY A 101 -37.84 6.14 -54.87
CA GLY A 101 -37.02 6.29 -56.07
C GLY A 101 -35.57 6.68 -55.80
N GLU A 102 -35.25 7.12 -54.58
CA GLU A 102 -33.89 7.43 -54.09
C GLU A 102 -32.99 6.19 -54.00
N ARG A 103 -31.67 6.39 -53.97
CA ARG A 103 -30.63 5.34 -53.99
C ARG A 103 -29.78 5.40 -52.71
N PHE A 104 -29.33 4.25 -52.21
CA PHE A 104 -28.41 4.14 -51.07
C PHE A 104 -27.59 2.85 -51.14
N ASN A 105 -26.39 2.86 -50.58
CA ASN A 105 -25.53 1.67 -50.51
C ASN A 105 -25.73 0.94 -49.18
N ILE A 106 -25.74 -0.39 -49.23
CA ILE A 106 -25.61 -1.29 -48.08
C ILE A 106 -24.63 -2.40 -48.44
N ASN A 107 -24.00 -3.04 -47.45
CA ASN A 107 -23.20 -4.23 -47.70
C ASN A 107 -24.03 -5.30 -48.45
N GLU A 108 -23.41 -5.95 -49.44
CA GLU A 108 -24.09 -6.88 -50.34
C GLU A 108 -24.78 -8.05 -49.63
N TYR A 109 -24.28 -8.47 -48.46
CA TYR A 109 -24.94 -9.47 -47.60
C TYR A 109 -26.37 -9.05 -47.24
N PHE A 110 -26.59 -7.79 -46.85
CA PHE A 110 -27.92 -7.29 -46.48
C PHE A 110 -28.81 -7.01 -47.70
N LYS A 111 -28.21 -6.71 -48.86
CA LYS A 111 -28.94 -6.60 -50.14
C LYS A 111 -29.53 -7.96 -50.56
N ALA A 112 -28.77 -9.05 -50.38
CA ALA A 112 -29.22 -10.41 -50.62
C ALA A 112 -30.15 -10.93 -49.50
N ASN A 113 -29.79 -10.71 -48.24
CA ASN A 113 -30.46 -11.26 -47.06
C ASN A 113 -31.31 -10.21 -46.34
N ARG A 114 -32.21 -9.51 -47.05
CA ARG A 114 -33.02 -8.42 -46.49
C ARG A 114 -33.80 -8.79 -45.21
N LYS A 115 -34.20 -10.05 -45.05
CA LYS A 115 -34.83 -10.58 -43.83
C LYS A 115 -33.98 -10.44 -42.55
N LYS A 116 -32.65 -10.35 -42.67
CA LYS A 116 -31.71 -10.09 -41.56
C LYS A 116 -31.66 -8.62 -41.15
N MET A 117 -32.23 -7.70 -41.92
CA MET A 117 -32.43 -6.31 -41.49
C MET A 117 -33.67 -6.30 -40.56
N LEU A 118 -33.46 -6.02 -39.28
CA LEU A 118 -34.52 -6.08 -38.24
C LEU A 118 -35.39 -4.81 -38.26
N GLY A 119 -36.06 -4.57 -39.38
CA GLY A 119 -36.91 -3.42 -39.62
C GLY A 119 -37.00 -3.02 -41.09
N ARG A 120 -37.76 -1.95 -41.36
CA ARG A 120 -37.92 -1.37 -42.69
C ARG A 120 -37.03 -0.14 -42.83
N VAL A 121 -36.21 -0.11 -43.89
CA VAL A 121 -35.42 1.07 -44.25
C VAL A 121 -36.35 2.22 -44.65
N THR A 122 -36.06 3.40 -44.14
CA THR A 122 -36.73 4.67 -44.41
C THR A 122 -35.70 5.80 -44.51
N VAL A 123 -36.08 6.95 -45.07
CA VAL A 123 -35.22 8.13 -45.17
C VAL A 123 -35.66 9.16 -44.13
N GLU A 124 -34.73 9.74 -43.39
CA GLU A 124 -34.96 10.91 -42.54
C GLU A 124 -34.05 12.07 -42.98
N SER A 125 -34.59 13.29 -42.94
CA SER A 125 -33.91 14.51 -43.36
C SER A 125 -33.77 15.48 -42.18
N SER A 126 -32.54 15.89 -41.88
CA SER A 126 -32.23 17.02 -41.02
C SER A 126 -31.91 18.27 -41.86
N MET A 127 -31.72 19.43 -41.21
CA MET A 127 -31.41 20.69 -41.90
C MET A 127 -30.04 20.71 -42.61
N TYR A 128 -29.15 19.75 -42.30
CA TYR A 128 -27.79 19.71 -42.85
C TYR A 128 -27.39 18.36 -43.46
N ASP A 129 -28.19 17.30 -43.29
CA ASP A 129 -27.91 15.99 -43.90
C ASP A 129 -29.15 15.09 -44.00
N ARG A 130 -29.13 14.12 -44.94
CA ARG A 130 -30.15 13.07 -45.10
C ARG A 130 -29.56 11.70 -44.76
N THR A 131 -30.29 10.88 -44.01
CA THR A 131 -29.79 9.60 -43.50
C THR A 131 -30.80 8.48 -43.71
N PHE A 132 -30.30 7.29 -44.07
CA PHE A 132 -31.10 6.07 -44.22
C PHE A 132 -31.14 5.33 -42.88
N VAL A 133 -32.35 5.12 -42.33
CA VAL A 133 -32.56 4.54 -41.01
C VAL A 133 -33.53 3.35 -41.05
N LEU A 134 -33.23 2.31 -40.27
CA LEU A 134 -34.13 1.20 -39.99
C LEU A 134 -35.13 1.59 -38.91
N LYS A 135 -36.42 1.58 -39.25
CA LYS A 135 -37.55 1.70 -38.32
C LYS A 135 -38.20 0.33 -38.12
N SER A 136 -38.96 0.13 -37.04
CA SER A 136 -39.71 -1.12 -36.84
C SER A 136 -40.63 -1.40 -38.04
N ASP A 137 -40.69 -2.66 -38.43
CA ASP A 137 -41.58 -3.18 -39.46
C ASP A 137 -42.91 -3.74 -38.90
N GLY A 138 -43.13 -3.61 -37.59
CA GLY A 138 -44.28 -4.14 -36.87
C GLY A 138 -43.97 -5.36 -36.00
N ARG A 139 -42.85 -6.05 -36.23
CA ARG A 139 -42.40 -7.15 -35.35
C ARG A 139 -41.88 -6.62 -34.01
N SER A 140 -42.01 -7.44 -32.95
CA SER A 140 -41.25 -7.21 -31.72
C SER A 140 -39.76 -7.50 -31.97
N ILE A 141 -38.86 -6.87 -31.21
CA ILE A 141 -37.41 -7.11 -31.35
C ILE A 141 -37.07 -8.58 -31.06
N GLU A 142 -37.74 -9.17 -30.07
CA GLU A 142 -37.60 -10.57 -29.68
C GLU A 142 -38.03 -11.54 -30.79
N GLN A 143 -39.18 -11.31 -31.42
CA GLN A 143 -39.65 -12.10 -32.56
C GLN A 143 -38.69 -11.95 -33.74
N ALA A 144 -38.34 -10.71 -34.13
CA ALA A 144 -37.49 -10.45 -35.28
C ALA A 144 -36.07 -11.02 -35.09
N LEU A 145 -35.54 -11.02 -33.86
CA LEU A 145 -34.27 -11.64 -33.52
C LEU A 145 -34.36 -13.18 -33.52
N THR A 146 -35.44 -13.76 -32.99
CA THR A 146 -35.68 -15.22 -33.02
C THR A 146 -35.78 -15.73 -34.46
N GLU A 147 -36.56 -15.08 -35.31
CA GLU A 147 -36.65 -15.37 -36.76
C GLU A 147 -35.29 -15.25 -37.45
N ALA A 148 -34.47 -14.25 -37.09
CA ALA A 148 -33.16 -14.04 -37.68
C ALA A 148 -32.11 -15.06 -37.20
N ILE A 149 -32.22 -15.57 -35.97
CA ILE A 149 -31.33 -16.59 -35.39
C ILE A 149 -31.67 -18.00 -35.90
N ALA A 150 -32.96 -18.37 -35.97
CA ALA A 150 -33.40 -19.67 -36.50
C ALA A 150 -33.06 -19.88 -37.99
N ASP A 151 -32.73 -18.79 -38.68
CA ASP A 151 -32.29 -18.74 -40.08
C ASP A 151 -30.75 -18.56 -40.20
N LEU A 152 -29.99 -18.79 -39.12
CA LEU A 152 -28.54 -18.97 -39.17
C LEU A 152 -28.21 -20.47 -39.28
N PRO A 153 -27.11 -20.89 -39.93
CA PRO A 153 -26.78 -22.30 -40.01
C PRO A 153 -26.33 -22.85 -38.66
N GLU A 154 -26.93 -23.95 -38.23
CA GLU A 154 -26.60 -24.64 -36.99
C GLU A 154 -25.18 -25.23 -37.04
N ASN A 155 -24.59 -25.47 -35.86
CA ASN A 155 -23.29 -26.16 -35.68
C ASN A 155 -22.05 -25.52 -36.34
N ILE A 156 -22.12 -24.28 -36.86
CA ILE A 156 -20.94 -23.52 -37.34
C ILE A 156 -19.92 -23.23 -36.21
N ILE A 157 -20.40 -23.10 -34.97
CA ILE A 157 -19.55 -23.02 -33.78
C ILE A 157 -19.43 -24.44 -33.23
N SER A 158 -18.49 -25.21 -33.80
CA SER A 158 -17.76 -26.23 -33.04
C SER A 158 -17.17 -25.60 -31.78
N GLU A 159 -16.90 -26.39 -30.73
CA GLU A 159 -16.28 -25.89 -29.49
C GLU A 159 -15.11 -24.94 -29.82
N PRO A 160 -14.95 -23.81 -29.08
CA PRO A 160 -13.73 -23.03 -29.22
C PRO A 160 -12.54 -23.96 -29.00
N LEU A 161 -11.53 -23.88 -29.87
CA LEU A 161 -10.29 -24.65 -29.72
C LEU A 161 -9.84 -24.53 -28.26
N LYS A 162 -9.90 -25.66 -27.54
CA LYS A 162 -9.59 -25.72 -26.11
C LYS A 162 -8.20 -25.11 -25.94
N SER A 163 -8.12 -23.99 -25.21
CA SER A 163 -6.86 -23.35 -24.84
C SER A 163 -5.99 -24.40 -24.18
N GLU A 164 -4.94 -24.83 -24.89
CA GLU A 164 -4.58 -26.25 -25.04
C GLU A 164 -5.00 -27.12 -23.86
N ALA A 165 -6.11 -27.85 -24.04
CA ALA A 165 -6.47 -28.87 -23.09
C ALA A 165 -5.36 -29.92 -23.10
N ILE A 166 -4.50 -29.83 -22.09
CA ILE A 166 -3.58 -30.89 -21.67
C ILE A 166 -4.38 -32.18 -21.78
N GLN A 167 -3.93 -33.10 -22.64
CA GLN A 167 -4.62 -34.37 -22.84
C GLN A 167 -4.74 -35.02 -21.45
N ALA A 168 -5.96 -35.35 -21.04
CA ALA A 168 -6.23 -35.81 -19.67
C ALA A 168 -5.40 -37.05 -19.30
N ASP A 169 -4.95 -37.79 -20.31
CA ASP A 169 -4.05 -38.94 -20.24
C ASP A 169 -2.61 -38.61 -19.78
N LYS A 170 -2.25 -37.32 -19.62
CA LYS A 170 -0.94 -36.86 -19.09
C LYS A 170 -1.05 -35.70 -18.09
N ILE A 171 -1.92 -35.82 -17.10
CA ILE A 171 -1.75 -35.07 -15.85
C ILE A 171 -0.54 -35.65 -15.10
N VAL A 172 0.64 -35.07 -15.32
CA VAL A 172 1.85 -35.42 -14.58
C VAL A 172 2.00 -34.45 -13.40
N PRO A 173 1.93 -34.94 -12.14
CA PRO A 173 2.15 -34.08 -10.99
C PRO A 173 3.62 -33.62 -10.93
N PRO A 174 3.90 -32.39 -10.49
CA PRO A 174 5.26 -31.92 -10.28
C PRO A 174 5.94 -32.75 -9.19
N ALA A 175 7.16 -33.21 -9.44
CA ALA A 175 7.99 -33.79 -8.39
C ALA A 175 8.29 -32.72 -7.31
N ASP A 176 8.33 -33.10 -6.03
CA ASP A 176 8.41 -32.19 -4.87
C ASP A 176 9.48 -31.08 -4.96
N HIS A 177 10.58 -31.36 -5.66
CA HIS A 177 11.69 -30.43 -5.83
C HIS A 177 11.42 -29.31 -6.88
N VAL A 178 10.42 -29.47 -7.75
CA VAL A 178 10.06 -28.50 -8.79
C VAL A 178 9.17 -27.40 -8.17
N LYS A 179 9.74 -26.20 -8.05
CA LYS A 179 9.06 -25.02 -7.53
C LYS A 179 7.98 -24.53 -8.49
N GLU A 180 7.02 -23.77 -7.97
CA GLU A 180 5.92 -23.21 -8.75
C GLU A 180 6.42 -22.26 -9.86
N GLY A 181 5.98 -22.49 -11.10
CA GLY A 181 6.52 -21.83 -12.30
C GLY A 181 7.87 -22.36 -12.80
N GLY A 182 8.51 -23.28 -12.08
CA GLY A 182 9.80 -23.87 -12.43
C GLY A 182 9.73 -24.87 -13.57
N LEU A 183 10.87 -25.09 -14.20
CA LEU A 183 11.07 -26.00 -15.33
C LEU A 183 11.52 -27.39 -14.86
N ASP A 184 11.07 -28.40 -15.60
CA ASP A 184 11.58 -29.76 -15.56
C ASP A 184 11.41 -30.44 -16.94
N ILE A 185 11.93 -31.67 -17.12
CA ILE A 185 11.86 -32.40 -18.39
C ILE A 185 11.21 -33.77 -18.20
N ILE A 186 9.98 -33.89 -18.71
CA ILE A 186 9.14 -35.09 -18.67
C ILE A 186 9.01 -35.66 -20.08
N ASP A 187 9.16 -36.97 -20.23
CA ASP A 187 9.17 -37.70 -21.51
C ASP A 187 10.09 -37.10 -22.59
N GLY A 188 11.14 -36.39 -22.17
CA GLY A 188 12.09 -35.72 -23.06
C GLY A 188 11.65 -34.34 -23.57
N ALA A 189 10.44 -33.87 -23.23
CA ALA A 189 9.94 -32.53 -23.56
C ALA A 189 10.03 -31.58 -22.35
N LEU A 190 10.20 -30.28 -22.61
CA LEU A 190 10.28 -29.27 -21.57
C LEU A 190 8.88 -28.98 -21.01
N HIS A 191 8.75 -29.00 -19.68
CA HIS A 191 7.52 -28.69 -18.97
C HIS A 191 7.75 -27.63 -17.91
N ARG A 192 6.70 -26.90 -17.55
CA ARG A 192 6.66 -25.89 -16.49
C ARG A 192 5.58 -26.26 -15.47
N ARG A 193 5.91 -26.19 -14.17
CA ARG A 193 4.93 -26.33 -13.11
C ARG A 193 3.93 -25.17 -13.13
N VAL A 194 2.64 -25.47 -13.11
CA VAL A 194 1.54 -24.52 -12.90
C VAL A 194 0.58 -25.12 -11.88
N SER A 195 0.62 -24.61 -10.65
CA SER A 195 -0.01 -25.19 -9.47
C SER A 195 0.40 -26.67 -9.29
N ASP A 196 -0.53 -27.63 -9.43
CA ASP A 196 -0.24 -29.06 -9.21
C ASP A 196 -0.10 -29.85 -10.52
N ASN A 197 0.09 -29.16 -11.65
CA ASN A 197 0.25 -29.75 -12.98
C ASN A 197 1.59 -29.36 -13.62
N MET A 198 2.18 -30.27 -14.39
CA MET A 198 3.29 -29.97 -15.29
C MET A 198 2.76 -29.73 -16.71
N VAL A 199 2.84 -28.48 -17.17
CA VAL A 199 2.34 -28.04 -18.48
C VAL A 199 3.48 -28.04 -19.49
N PRO A 200 3.35 -28.65 -20.69
CA PRO A 200 4.40 -28.58 -21.71
C PRO A 200 4.63 -27.13 -22.16
N VAL A 201 5.89 -26.77 -22.45
CA VAL A 201 6.25 -25.42 -22.91
C VAL A 201 7.29 -25.47 -24.02
N ASP A 202 6.99 -24.80 -25.14
CA ASP A 202 7.99 -24.52 -26.18
C ASP A 202 9.12 -23.64 -25.62
N GLY A 203 10.35 -23.92 -26.05
CA GLY A 203 11.52 -23.32 -25.43
C GLY A 203 12.84 -23.57 -26.15
N PRO A 204 13.97 -23.18 -25.50
CA PRO A 204 15.30 -23.43 -26.02
C PRO A 204 15.67 -24.91 -25.94
N SER A 205 16.80 -25.28 -26.56
CA SER A 205 17.32 -26.65 -26.60
C SER A 205 17.19 -27.37 -25.25
N VAL A 206 16.43 -28.48 -25.26
CA VAL A 206 16.19 -29.32 -24.08
C VAL A 206 17.50 -29.82 -23.46
N GLU A 207 18.57 -30.02 -24.26
CA GLU A 207 19.90 -30.36 -23.74
C GLU A 207 20.54 -29.22 -22.91
N ARG A 208 20.31 -27.96 -23.27
CA ARG A 208 20.80 -26.81 -22.50
C ARG A 208 20.06 -26.69 -21.18
N VAL A 209 18.72 -26.75 -21.24
CA VAL A 209 17.91 -26.69 -20.02
C VAL A 209 18.22 -27.88 -19.11
N ARG A 210 18.35 -29.11 -19.64
CA ARG A 210 18.80 -30.27 -18.86
C ARG A 210 20.13 -30.02 -18.15
N GLY A 211 21.12 -29.42 -18.84
CA GLY A 211 22.40 -29.07 -18.21
C GLY A 211 22.28 -28.06 -17.05
N LEU A 212 21.33 -27.11 -17.13
CA LEU A 212 21.04 -26.15 -16.06
C LEU A 212 20.24 -26.79 -14.91
N LEU A 213 19.35 -27.75 -15.21
CA LEU A 213 18.60 -28.53 -14.21
C LEU A 213 19.50 -29.54 -13.47
N ASP A 214 20.39 -30.24 -14.20
CA ASP A 214 21.44 -31.10 -13.63
C ASP A 214 22.30 -30.30 -12.63
N LEU A 215 22.67 -29.07 -13.01
CA LEU A 215 23.46 -28.16 -12.18
C LEU A 215 22.66 -27.67 -10.96
N ARG A 216 21.41 -27.21 -11.14
CA ARG A 216 20.47 -26.83 -10.06
C ARG A 216 20.36 -27.93 -9.01
N ASN A 217 20.17 -29.16 -9.45
CA ASN A 217 19.97 -30.31 -8.58
C ASN A 217 21.27 -30.67 -7.83
N ALA A 218 22.43 -30.57 -8.48
CA ALA A 218 23.74 -30.75 -7.83
C ALA A 218 24.06 -29.65 -6.80
N VAL A 219 23.67 -28.39 -7.06
CA VAL A 219 23.80 -27.28 -6.11
C VAL A 219 22.94 -27.54 -4.87
N ARG A 220 21.65 -27.84 -5.06
CA ARG A 220 20.73 -28.09 -3.95
C ARG A 220 21.17 -29.26 -3.06
N GLU A 221 21.80 -30.30 -3.61
CA GLU A 221 22.36 -31.39 -2.80
C GLU A 221 23.58 -30.96 -1.96
N VAL A 222 24.44 -30.10 -2.51
CA VAL A 222 25.56 -29.46 -1.76
C VAL A 222 25.04 -28.54 -0.66
N GLN A 223 23.90 -27.88 -0.87
CA GLN A 223 23.25 -27.04 0.14
C GLN A 223 22.58 -27.89 1.23
N ARG A 224 21.77 -28.89 0.84
CA ARG A 224 21.07 -29.81 1.75
C ARG A 224 22.06 -30.49 2.71
N THR A 225 23.12 -31.08 2.17
CA THR A 225 24.14 -31.77 2.97
C THR A 225 24.86 -30.84 3.96
N GLN A 226 25.03 -29.55 3.65
CA GLN A 226 25.59 -28.58 4.60
C GLN A 226 24.58 -28.09 5.64
N LEU A 227 23.33 -27.87 5.23
CA LEU A 227 22.25 -27.40 6.10
C LEU A 227 21.92 -28.41 7.21
N THR A 228 21.91 -29.71 6.89
CA THR A 228 21.65 -30.80 7.83
C THR A 228 22.89 -31.33 8.55
N ASP A 229 24.01 -30.59 8.51
CA ASP A 229 25.34 -30.97 9.02
C ASP A 229 25.74 -32.44 8.72
N ALA A 230 25.56 -32.87 7.47
CA ALA A 230 25.88 -34.23 7.05
C ALA A 230 27.39 -34.54 7.22
N PRO A 231 27.78 -35.83 7.31
CA PRO A 231 29.18 -36.21 7.43
C PRO A 231 30.05 -35.54 6.35
N GLU A 232 31.22 -35.02 6.72
CA GLU A 232 32.04 -34.19 5.80
C GLU A 232 32.42 -34.94 4.51
N LYS A 233 32.55 -36.27 4.57
CA LYS A 233 32.72 -37.15 3.40
C LYS A 233 31.62 -36.94 2.35
N ASP A 234 30.37 -36.80 2.77
CA ASP A 234 29.21 -36.73 1.89
C ASP A 234 29.02 -35.31 1.34
N ILE A 235 29.31 -34.28 2.16
CA ILE A 235 29.43 -32.89 1.72
C ILE A 235 30.53 -32.74 0.65
N LEU A 236 31.70 -33.36 0.86
CA LEU A 236 32.79 -33.38 -0.13
C LEU A 236 32.42 -34.16 -1.39
N SER A 237 31.67 -35.26 -1.26
CA SER A 237 31.13 -36.03 -2.38
C SER A 237 30.17 -35.20 -3.24
N ALA A 238 29.22 -34.51 -2.59
CA ALA A 238 28.29 -33.60 -3.25
C ALA A 238 29.05 -32.45 -3.95
N ARG A 239 30.01 -31.81 -3.26
CA ARG A 239 30.83 -30.72 -3.82
C ARG A 239 31.66 -31.17 -5.03
N LYS A 240 32.15 -32.40 -5.03
CA LYS A 240 32.85 -33.02 -6.17
C LYS A 240 31.91 -33.31 -7.33
N SER A 241 30.67 -33.72 -7.06
CA SER A 241 29.62 -33.87 -8.07
C SER A 241 29.26 -32.52 -8.72
N LEU A 242 29.01 -31.50 -7.92
CA LEU A 242 28.74 -30.12 -8.36
C LEU A 242 29.85 -29.57 -9.27
N ASN A 243 31.13 -29.68 -8.87
CA ASN A 243 32.26 -29.30 -9.73
C ASN A 243 32.21 -30.02 -11.09
N LYS A 244 32.08 -31.36 -11.08
CA LYS A 244 32.05 -32.17 -12.31
C LYS A 244 30.88 -31.79 -13.24
N THR A 245 29.72 -31.47 -12.69
CA THR A 245 28.54 -31.05 -13.46
C THR A 245 28.73 -29.64 -14.04
N TYR A 246 29.24 -28.70 -13.25
CA TYR A 246 29.55 -27.35 -13.72
C TYR A 246 30.63 -27.34 -14.80
N ASP A 247 31.75 -28.05 -14.62
CA ASP A 247 32.85 -28.08 -15.59
C ASP A 247 32.42 -28.72 -16.93
N LYS A 248 31.49 -29.68 -16.88
CA LYS A 248 30.82 -30.26 -18.06
C LYS A 248 29.85 -29.25 -18.71
N PHE A 249 29.12 -28.48 -17.93
CA PHE A 249 28.19 -27.45 -18.41
C PHE A 249 28.94 -26.31 -19.12
N LEU A 250 29.90 -25.70 -18.41
CA LEU A 250 30.73 -24.58 -18.87
C LEU A 250 31.38 -24.90 -20.22
N LYS A 251 31.96 -26.10 -20.38
CA LYS A 251 32.60 -26.54 -21.61
C LYS A 251 31.64 -26.70 -22.81
N LYS A 252 30.32 -26.87 -22.60
CA LYS A 252 29.33 -27.02 -23.69
C LYS A 252 28.50 -25.75 -23.93
N TRP A 253 28.25 -24.94 -22.89
CA TRP A 253 27.24 -23.88 -22.94
C TRP A 253 27.68 -22.51 -22.41
N GLY A 254 28.94 -22.35 -21.98
CA GLY A 254 29.42 -21.09 -21.39
C GLY A 254 29.00 -20.90 -19.93
N ASN A 255 29.11 -19.68 -19.44
CA ASN A 255 28.84 -19.32 -18.06
C ASN A 255 27.33 -19.36 -17.78
N THR A 256 26.91 -19.72 -16.56
CA THR A 256 25.49 -19.66 -16.14
C THR A 256 24.90 -18.25 -16.30
N ASN A 257 25.72 -17.22 -16.08
CA ASN A 257 25.38 -15.81 -16.25
C ASN A 257 25.26 -15.35 -17.71
N ASP A 258 25.66 -16.16 -18.69
CA ASP A 258 25.58 -15.78 -20.11
C ASP A 258 24.12 -15.56 -20.52
N ARG A 259 23.89 -14.51 -21.33
CA ARG A 259 22.54 -14.11 -21.82
C ARG A 259 21.78 -15.25 -22.52
N SER A 260 22.50 -16.21 -23.09
CA SER A 260 22.01 -17.43 -23.74
C SER A 260 21.47 -18.49 -22.77
N ASN A 261 21.93 -18.48 -21.52
CA ASN A 261 21.54 -19.36 -20.42
C ASN A 261 20.50 -18.67 -19.51
N ALA A 262 20.67 -17.37 -19.25
CA ALA A 262 19.65 -16.51 -18.66
C ALA A 262 18.32 -16.53 -19.45
N SER A 263 18.40 -16.51 -20.77
CA SER A 263 17.21 -16.66 -21.62
C SER A 263 16.68 -18.09 -21.71
N ALA A 264 17.42 -19.10 -21.23
CA ALA A 264 16.97 -20.49 -21.21
C ALA A 264 16.12 -20.82 -19.99
N MET A 265 16.48 -20.28 -18.82
CA MET A 265 15.73 -20.43 -17.56
C MET A 265 14.73 -19.28 -17.33
N ARG A 266 14.18 -18.69 -18.40
CA ARG A 266 13.36 -17.47 -18.32
C ARG A 266 12.04 -17.73 -17.59
N GLY A 267 11.89 -17.14 -16.40
CA GLY A 267 10.71 -17.29 -15.55
C GLY A 267 10.74 -18.51 -14.63
N ASP A 268 11.87 -19.22 -14.57
CA ASP A 268 12.16 -20.26 -13.59
C ASP A 268 12.68 -19.62 -12.27
N PRO A 269 12.16 -20.01 -11.09
CA PRO A 269 12.50 -19.38 -9.81
C PRO A 269 13.86 -19.82 -9.25
N ASP A 270 14.52 -20.85 -9.80
CA ASP A 270 15.86 -21.28 -9.42
C ASP A 270 16.97 -20.65 -10.28
N TYR A 271 16.64 -19.85 -11.32
CA TYR A 271 17.69 -19.16 -12.09
C TYR A 271 18.60 -18.24 -11.23
N PRO A 272 18.10 -17.47 -10.24
CA PRO A 272 18.97 -16.70 -9.35
C PRO A 272 19.98 -17.56 -8.56
N LEU A 273 19.62 -18.81 -8.22
CA LEU A 273 20.52 -19.76 -7.56
C LEU A 273 21.62 -20.25 -8.50
N LEU A 274 21.32 -20.42 -9.79
CA LEU A 274 22.33 -20.70 -10.81
C LEU A 274 23.25 -19.49 -11.03
N LYS A 275 22.67 -18.27 -11.10
CA LYS A 275 23.42 -17.00 -11.25
C LYS A 275 24.46 -16.80 -10.14
N ALA A 276 24.14 -17.25 -8.91
CA ALA A 276 25.02 -17.16 -7.73
C ALA A 276 26.20 -18.16 -7.70
N LEU A 277 26.34 -19.03 -8.71
CA LEU A 277 27.49 -19.94 -8.85
C LEU A 277 28.74 -19.26 -9.41
N GLU A 278 28.58 -18.09 -10.00
CA GLU A 278 29.62 -17.31 -10.64
C GLU A 278 29.76 -15.95 -9.97
N ARG A 279 31.00 -15.49 -9.77
CA ARG A 279 31.32 -14.19 -9.15
C ARG A 279 32.21 -13.36 -10.06
N ASP A 280 32.02 -12.05 -10.02
CA ASP A 280 32.91 -11.11 -10.70
C ASP A 280 34.29 -11.05 -10.02
N THR A 281 35.33 -11.13 -10.84
CA THR A 281 36.74 -10.97 -10.45
C THR A 281 37.18 -9.51 -10.57
N GLU A 282 38.13 -9.07 -9.74
CA GLU A 282 38.67 -7.70 -9.77
C GLU A 282 39.26 -7.28 -11.14
N ALA A 283 39.68 -8.25 -11.95
CA ALA A 283 40.23 -8.04 -13.29
C ALA A 283 39.19 -7.91 -14.41
N GLY A 284 37.90 -8.14 -14.11
CA GLY A 284 36.81 -8.14 -15.10
C GLY A 284 36.65 -9.50 -15.79
N GLY A 285 35.81 -10.36 -15.21
CA GLY A 285 35.54 -11.73 -15.68
C GLY A 285 34.91 -12.57 -14.56
N LEU A 286 34.37 -13.74 -14.89
CA LEU A 286 33.64 -14.59 -13.92
C LEU A 286 34.50 -15.77 -13.43
N GLU A 287 34.41 -16.07 -12.13
CA GLU A 287 34.99 -17.27 -11.51
C GLU A 287 33.98 -18.07 -10.67
N LYS A 288 34.37 -19.31 -10.29
CA LYS A 288 33.56 -20.20 -9.45
C LYS A 288 33.37 -19.62 -8.05
N ALA A 289 32.12 -19.53 -7.59
CA ALA A 289 31.77 -19.15 -6.23
C ALA A 289 32.27 -20.14 -5.15
N ASP A 290 32.34 -19.68 -3.91
CA ASP A 290 32.83 -20.41 -2.74
C ASP A 290 32.25 -21.82 -2.53
N ILE A 291 31.02 -22.08 -2.99
CA ILE A 291 30.32 -23.36 -2.86
C ILE A 291 31.09 -24.52 -3.52
N PHE A 292 31.91 -24.22 -4.54
CA PHE A 292 32.74 -25.20 -5.23
C PHE A 292 33.98 -25.64 -4.42
N THR A 293 34.38 -24.90 -3.37
CA THR A 293 35.62 -25.15 -2.62
C THR A 293 35.38 -25.42 -1.13
N LYS A 294 34.62 -24.56 -0.42
CA LYS A 294 34.40 -24.62 1.04
C LYS A 294 32.92 -24.84 1.40
N ARG A 295 32.63 -25.01 2.70
CA ARG A 295 31.26 -24.87 3.21
C ARG A 295 30.83 -23.40 3.14
N VAL A 296 29.59 -23.16 2.74
CA VAL A 296 28.96 -21.84 2.54
C VAL A 296 27.62 -21.70 3.26
N ILE A 297 27.07 -22.75 3.86
CA ILE A 297 25.89 -22.69 4.73
C ILE A 297 26.31 -23.03 6.16
N SER A 298 25.85 -22.23 7.13
CA SER A 298 25.92 -22.59 8.55
C SER A 298 24.79 -23.58 8.86
N PRO A 299 25.08 -24.77 9.42
CA PRO A 299 24.06 -25.78 9.72
C PRO A 299 23.05 -25.26 10.75
N ILE A 300 21.81 -25.70 10.63
CA ILE A 300 20.78 -25.49 11.67
C ILE A 300 21.11 -26.44 12.82
N LYS A 301 21.20 -25.92 14.05
CA LYS A 301 21.53 -26.71 15.24
C LYS A 301 20.55 -26.38 16.37
N PRO A 302 19.41 -27.09 16.45
CA PRO A 302 18.42 -26.85 17.48
C PRO A 302 19.06 -27.01 18.86
N VAL A 303 18.70 -26.15 19.80
CA VAL A 303 19.19 -26.29 21.17
C VAL A 303 18.45 -27.49 21.78
N LEU A 304 19.20 -28.55 22.11
CA LEU A 304 18.63 -29.77 22.68
C LEU A 304 18.55 -29.73 24.21
N SER A 305 19.52 -29.06 24.85
CA SER A 305 19.57 -28.82 26.28
C SER A 305 20.47 -27.61 26.60
N VAL A 306 20.29 -27.03 27.79
CA VAL A 306 21.12 -25.96 28.38
C VAL A 306 21.30 -26.18 29.88
N GLU A 307 22.31 -25.57 30.48
CA GLU A 307 22.65 -25.77 31.91
C GLU A 307 22.17 -24.64 32.83
N THR A 308 21.77 -23.48 32.31
CA THR A 308 21.36 -22.32 33.13
C THR A 308 20.06 -21.68 32.66
N ALA A 309 19.34 -21.01 33.57
CA ALA A 309 18.15 -20.22 33.24
C ALA A 309 18.44 -19.10 32.23
N ASN A 310 19.64 -18.49 32.29
CA ASN A 310 20.08 -17.47 31.32
C ASN A 310 20.22 -18.07 29.91
N ASP A 311 20.86 -19.22 29.78
CA ASP A 311 20.99 -19.91 28.49
C ASP A 311 19.63 -20.37 27.96
N ALA A 312 18.71 -20.76 28.84
CA ALA A 312 17.33 -21.09 28.48
C ALA A 312 16.58 -19.88 27.93
N LEU A 313 16.69 -18.72 28.60
CA LEU A 313 16.12 -17.45 28.15
C LEU A 313 16.68 -17.05 26.78
N LEU A 314 18.00 -17.08 26.58
CA LEU A 314 18.63 -16.75 25.30
C LEU A 314 18.25 -17.75 24.19
N ALA A 315 18.08 -19.03 24.52
CA ALA A 315 17.58 -20.04 23.58
C ALA A 315 16.10 -19.79 23.21
N SER A 316 15.25 -19.45 24.17
CA SER A 316 13.85 -19.06 23.93
C SER A 316 13.75 -17.85 22.99
N LEU A 317 14.51 -16.79 23.26
CA LEU A 317 14.52 -15.59 22.43
C LEU A 317 15.04 -15.88 21.01
N ASN A 318 16.06 -16.73 20.87
CA ASN A 318 16.58 -17.15 19.55
C ASN A 318 15.67 -18.16 18.80
N GLU A 319 14.80 -18.93 19.47
CA GLU A 319 13.87 -19.88 18.81
C GLU A 319 12.44 -19.32 18.62
N ARG A 320 12.01 -18.35 19.43
CA ARG A 320 10.64 -17.79 19.44
C ARG A 320 10.52 -16.28 19.23
N GLY A 321 11.56 -15.52 19.56
CA GLY A 321 11.49 -14.07 19.71
C GLY A 321 10.88 -13.58 21.04
N THR A 322 10.51 -14.49 21.94
CA THR A 322 9.77 -14.22 23.20
C THR A 322 10.30 -15.05 24.38
N VAL A 323 9.77 -14.80 25.59
CA VAL A 323 10.01 -15.62 26.79
C VAL A 323 8.95 -16.73 26.85
N ASP A 324 9.34 -17.97 26.58
CA ASP A 324 8.49 -19.16 26.57
C ASP A 324 8.92 -20.07 27.73
N LEU A 325 8.36 -19.85 28.93
CA LEU A 325 8.79 -20.55 30.15
C LEU A 325 8.68 -22.08 30.03
N ALA A 326 7.66 -22.59 29.32
CA ALA A 326 7.49 -24.03 29.09
C ALA A 326 8.59 -24.60 28.18
N LYS A 327 9.03 -23.85 27.16
CA LYS A 327 10.20 -24.20 26.35
C LYS A 327 11.52 -24.05 27.12
N MET A 328 11.63 -23.07 28.02
CA MET A 328 12.81 -22.89 28.88
C MET A 328 12.96 -24.04 29.88
N GLU A 329 11.86 -24.47 30.50
CA GLU A 329 11.77 -25.68 31.33
C GLU A 329 12.14 -26.93 30.51
N GLN A 330 11.59 -27.09 29.31
CA GLN A 330 11.93 -28.20 28.41
C GLN A 330 13.43 -28.28 28.07
N LEU A 331 14.10 -27.12 27.90
CA LEU A 331 15.52 -27.06 27.54
C LEU A 331 16.47 -27.23 28.73
N SER A 332 16.07 -26.80 29.93
CA SER A 332 16.96 -26.76 31.11
C SER A 332 16.68 -27.84 32.15
N GLY A 333 15.46 -28.38 32.18
CA GLY A 333 14.96 -29.21 33.27
C GLY A 333 14.68 -28.44 34.57
N ILE A 334 14.79 -27.11 34.57
CA ILE A 334 14.52 -26.23 35.72
C ILE A 334 13.02 -25.89 35.73
N PRO A 335 12.29 -26.06 36.85
CA PRO A 335 10.87 -25.68 36.96
C PRO A 335 10.63 -24.19 36.67
N GLN A 336 9.44 -23.86 36.15
CA GLN A 336 9.13 -22.49 35.71
C GLN A 336 9.18 -21.45 36.84
N ASP A 337 8.79 -21.85 38.05
CA ASP A 337 8.87 -21.05 39.27
C ASP A 337 10.32 -20.78 39.72
N GLU A 338 11.22 -21.76 39.58
CA GLU A 338 12.66 -21.55 39.81
C GLU A 338 13.31 -20.73 38.67
N LEU A 339 12.91 -20.93 37.41
CA LEU A 339 13.35 -20.09 36.28
C LEU A 339 12.98 -18.62 36.50
N VAL A 340 11.78 -18.33 37.00
CA VAL A 340 11.32 -16.97 37.34
C VAL A 340 12.14 -16.38 38.50
N GLU A 341 12.48 -17.15 39.53
CA GLU A 341 13.34 -16.68 40.62
C GLU A 341 14.77 -16.40 40.14
N GLN A 342 15.39 -17.31 39.38
CA GLN A 342 16.75 -17.14 38.83
C GLN A 342 16.85 -15.98 37.82
N LEU A 343 15.76 -15.65 37.11
CA LEU A 343 15.70 -14.57 36.11
C LEU A 343 15.08 -13.27 36.63
N LYS A 344 14.88 -13.15 37.94
CA LYS A 344 14.24 -11.98 38.56
C LYS A 344 14.94 -10.67 38.17
N GLY A 345 14.18 -9.75 37.56
CA GLY A 345 14.68 -8.46 37.05
C GLY A 345 15.29 -8.50 35.65
N GLN A 346 15.52 -9.68 35.06
CA GLN A 346 15.80 -9.85 33.63
C GLN A 346 14.50 -10.10 32.83
N ILE A 347 13.51 -10.73 33.46
CA ILE A 347 12.14 -10.86 32.97
C ILE A 347 11.14 -10.28 33.99
N PHE A 348 9.97 -9.88 33.48
CA PHE A 348 8.81 -9.42 34.24
C PHE A 348 7.54 -10.01 33.65
N GLN A 349 6.53 -10.21 34.49
CA GLN A 349 5.17 -10.55 34.04
C GLN A 349 4.43 -9.25 33.76
N ASP A 350 4.13 -8.95 32.50
CA ASP A 350 3.25 -7.85 32.12
C ASP A 350 1.78 -8.25 32.42
N PRO A 351 0.98 -7.40 33.09
CA PRO A 351 -0.45 -7.67 33.31
C PRO A 351 -1.28 -7.83 32.03
N GLU A 352 -0.86 -7.22 30.91
CA GLU A 352 -1.55 -7.31 29.60
C GLU A 352 -0.94 -8.43 28.73
N ASP A 353 0.40 -8.51 28.63
CA ASP A 353 1.11 -9.37 27.65
C ASP A 353 1.78 -10.65 28.23
N GLY A 354 1.79 -10.86 29.55
CA GLY A 354 2.47 -12.01 30.18
C GLY A 354 3.99 -11.87 30.28
N TRP A 355 4.74 -12.98 30.29
CA TRP A 355 6.19 -12.93 30.55
C TRP A 355 7.00 -12.31 29.40
N VAL A 356 7.74 -11.24 29.72
CA VAL A 356 8.51 -10.42 28.78
C VAL A 356 9.88 -10.05 29.36
N GLN A 357 10.84 -9.71 28.50
CA GLN A 357 12.14 -9.19 28.94
C GLN A 357 12.03 -7.81 29.60
N ALA A 358 12.93 -7.51 30.54
CA ALA A 358 13.03 -6.22 31.21
C ALA A 358 13.15 -5.02 30.26
N ASP A 359 13.94 -5.13 29.17
CA ASP A 359 14.06 -4.06 28.18
C ASP A 359 12.76 -3.80 27.39
N THR A 360 11.90 -4.80 27.23
CA THR A 360 10.55 -4.63 26.65
C THR A 360 9.57 -4.10 27.69
N TYR A 361 9.61 -4.63 28.92
CA TYR A 361 8.68 -4.25 29.98
C TYR A 361 8.89 -2.79 30.42
N LEU A 362 10.13 -2.42 30.73
CA LEU A 362 10.51 -1.09 31.23
C LEU A 362 10.63 -0.04 30.11
N SER A 363 9.98 -0.26 28.96
CA SER A 363 10.03 0.62 27.79
C SER A 363 8.64 0.81 27.16
N GLY A 364 8.53 1.81 26.28
CA GLY A 364 7.25 2.30 25.77
C GLY A 364 6.62 3.31 26.73
N ASN A 365 5.28 3.35 26.80
CA ASN A 365 4.55 4.20 27.75
C ASN A 365 4.68 3.63 29.18
N VAL A 366 5.72 4.05 29.90
CA VAL A 366 6.03 3.54 31.24
C VAL A 366 5.14 4.14 32.33
N ARG A 367 4.40 5.22 32.04
CA ARG A 367 3.37 5.77 32.95
C ARG A 367 2.13 4.89 32.97
N LYS A 368 1.56 4.54 31.80
CA LYS A 368 0.43 3.59 31.69
C LYS A 368 0.80 2.22 32.28
N LYS A 369 2.03 1.74 32.03
CA LYS A 369 2.50 0.48 32.64
C LYS A 369 2.63 0.56 34.16
N LEU A 370 3.03 1.69 34.73
CA LEU A 370 3.09 1.88 36.19
C LEU A 370 1.70 1.87 36.80
N GLU A 371 0.73 2.56 36.19
CA GLU A 371 -0.69 2.55 36.60
C GLU A 371 -1.27 1.12 36.56
N ALA A 372 -1.05 0.39 35.45
CA ALA A 372 -1.47 -1.01 35.31
C ALA A 372 -0.79 -1.94 36.34
N ALA A 373 0.51 -1.76 36.60
CA ALA A 373 1.25 -2.53 37.60
C ALA A 373 0.78 -2.22 39.03
N GLN A 374 0.42 -0.97 39.34
CA GLN A 374 -0.14 -0.56 40.63
C GLN A 374 -1.51 -1.21 40.86
N GLY A 375 -2.42 -1.14 39.88
CA GLY A 375 -3.71 -1.82 39.95
C GLY A 375 -3.60 -3.35 40.06
N ALA A 376 -2.65 -3.95 39.35
CA ALA A 376 -2.35 -5.38 39.49
C ALA A 376 -1.79 -5.73 40.89
N ALA A 377 -0.95 -4.86 41.47
CA ALA A 377 -0.33 -5.05 42.79
C ALA A 377 -1.31 -4.92 43.98
N GLU A 378 -2.51 -4.36 43.77
CA GLU A 378 -3.62 -4.41 44.74
C GLU A 378 -4.26 -5.80 44.81
N ALA A 379 -4.33 -6.52 43.68
CA ALA A 379 -4.94 -7.84 43.57
C ALA A 379 -3.95 -8.99 43.83
N ASP A 380 -2.71 -8.88 43.32
CA ASP A 380 -1.64 -9.85 43.48
C ASP A 380 -0.32 -9.15 43.91
N PRO A 381 0.18 -9.40 45.14
CA PRO A 381 1.43 -8.85 45.62
C PRO A 381 2.67 -9.12 44.76
N ALA A 382 2.66 -10.07 43.82
CA ALA A 382 3.77 -10.34 42.92
C ALA A 382 4.17 -9.11 42.07
N PHE A 383 3.19 -8.31 41.63
CA PHE A 383 3.43 -7.12 40.79
C PHE A 383 4.10 -5.96 41.55
N LYS A 384 4.39 -6.08 42.86
CA LYS A 384 5.12 -5.05 43.62
C LYS A 384 6.56 -4.87 43.13
N ASP A 385 7.19 -5.93 42.62
CA ASP A 385 8.50 -5.83 41.96
C ASP A 385 8.42 -5.05 40.64
N ASN A 386 7.32 -5.22 39.87
CA ASN A 386 7.06 -4.46 38.66
C ASN A 386 6.91 -2.96 38.94
N VAL A 387 6.09 -2.59 39.95
CA VAL A 387 5.94 -1.20 40.40
C VAL A 387 7.30 -0.62 40.80
N THR A 388 8.04 -1.33 41.65
CA THR A 388 9.39 -0.96 42.14
C THR A 388 10.44 -0.83 41.03
N ALA A 389 10.23 -1.46 39.87
CA ALA A 389 11.07 -1.32 38.69
C ALA A 389 10.62 -0.18 37.78
N LEU A 390 9.31 -0.03 37.57
CA LEU A 390 8.71 1.01 36.73
C LEU A 390 8.87 2.42 37.32
N GLU A 391 8.76 2.59 38.64
CA GLU A 391 9.03 3.85 39.33
C GLU A 391 10.44 4.40 39.03
N LYS A 392 11.43 3.52 38.88
CA LYS A 392 12.85 3.88 38.64
C LYS A 392 13.14 4.29 37.19
N VAL A 393 12.22 4.06 36.25
CA VAL A 393 12.41 4.32 34.81
C VAL A 393 11.44 5.35 34.25
N GLN A 394 10.66 6.03 35.09
CA GLN A 394 9.79 7.12 34.67
C GLN A 394 10.63 8.27 34.07
N PRO A 395 10.17 8.92 32.98
CA PRO A 395 10.76 10.17 32.51
C PRO A 395 10.65 11.24 33.60
N VAL A 396 11.68 12.08 33.72
CA VAL A 396 11.65 13.25 34.61
C VAL A 396 10.51 14.17 34.15
N ASP A 397 9.57 14.50 35.05
CA ASP A 397 8.46 15.42 34.74
C ASP A 397 9.03 16.77 34.26
N LEU A 398 8.55 17.24 33.11
CA LEU A 398 8.88 18.54 32.54
C LEU A 398 8.19 19.65 33.34
N GLU A 399 8.89 20.74 33.63
CA GLU A 399 8.30 21.88 34.32
C GLU A 399 7.53 22.79 33.36
N ALA A 400 6.73 23.71 33.90
CA ALA A 400 6.01 24.71 33.12
C ALA A 400 6.93 25.62 32.26
N GLY A 401 8.23 25.71 32.58
CA GLY A 401 9.23 26.41 31.77
C GLY A 401 9.66 25.65 30.51
N ASP A 402 9.57 24.31 30.52
CA ASP A 402 9.99 23.44 29.41
C ASP A 402 8.88 23.20 28.38
N ILE A 403 7.62 23.41 28.78
CA ILE A 403 6.43 23.08 27.99
C ILE A 403 5.96 24.31 27.18
N GLU A 404 6.25 24.33 25.86
CA GLU A 404 5.78 25.43 25.01
C GLU A 404 4.28 25.30 24.63
N VAL A 405 3.39 25.85 25.45
CA VAL A 405 1.95 25.91 25.12
C VAL A 405 1.64 26.97 24.06
N ARG A 406 0.71 26.65 23.15
CA ARG A 406 0.20 27.58 22.13
C ARG A 406 -1.32 27.52 22.05
N LEU A 407 -1.96 28.65 21.76
CA LEU A 407 -3.41 28.75 21.64
C LEU A 407 -3.90 27.91 20.44
N GLY A 408 -4.57 26.79 20.71
CA GLY A 408 -5.09 25.86 19.70
C GLY A 408 -4.45 24.46 19.68
N VAL A 409 -3.49 24.16 20.57
CA VAL A 409 -3.00 22.78 20.77
C VAL A 409 -4.13 21.90 21.35
N PRO A 410 -4.24 20.61 20.97
CA PRO A 410 -5.41 19.78 21.29
C PRO A 410 -5.53 19.40 22.78
N TRP A 411 -4.43 19.43 23.53
CA TRP A 411 -4.37 18.95 24.91
C TRP A 411 -4.74 19.98 25.97
N VAL A 412 -4.85 21.26 25.60
CA VAL A 412 -5.38 22.29 26.51
C VAL A 412 -6.90 22.12 26.53
N PRO A 413 -7.52 21.85 27.70
CA PRO A 413 -8.97 21.66 27.80
C PRO A 413 -9.77 22.85 27.26
N LYS A 414 -10.96 22.58 26.73
CA LYS A 414 -11.83 23.61 26.16
C LYS A 414 -12.25 24.65 27.20
N GLU A 415 -12.33 24.25 28.47
CA GLU A 415 -12.65 25.08 29.63
C GLU A 415 -11.56 26.14 29.87
N ASP A 416 -10.27 25.77 29.71
CA ASP A 416 -9.14 26.72 29.78
C ASP A 416 -9.15 27.68 28.58
N VAL A 417 -9.61 27.23 27.40
CA VAL A 417 -9.81 28.11 26.24
C VAL A 417 -10.99 29.06 26.45
N GLN A 418 -12.09 28.62 27.06
CA GLN A 418 -13.23 29.48 27.45
C GLN A 418 -12.77 30.55 28.45
N ALA A 419 -12.06 30.15 29.51
CA ALA A 419 -11.52 31.07 30.52
C ALA A 419 -10.51 32.07 29.93
N PHE A 420 -9.71 31.69 28.94
CA PHE A 420 -8.84 32.64 28.23
C PHE A 420 -9.64 33.64 27.38
N ILE A 421 -10.73 33.22 26.75
CA ILE A 421 -11.59 34.11 25.96
C ILE A 421 -12.32 35.11 26.88
N ALA A 422 -12.79 34.66 28.05
CA ALA A 422 -13.32 35.52 29.10
C ALA A 422 -12.27 36.57 29.56
N HIS A 423 -11.02 36.16 29.85
CA HIS A 423 -9.90 37.06 30.20
C HIS A 423 -9.60 38.11 29.12
N LEU A 424 -9.70 37.75 27.83
CA LEU A 424 -9.50 38.72 26.74
C LEU A 424 -10.66 39.71 26.64
N PHE A 425 -11.89 39.27 26.90
CA PHE A 425 -13.13 39.99 26.61
C PHE A 425 -14.04 40.13 27.84
N ASP A 426 -13.46 40.55 28.96
CA ASP A 426 -14.16 41.11 30.11
C ASP A 426 -15.38 40.25 30.56
N ASP A 427 -15.12 38.94 30.75
CA ASP A 427 -16.06 37.88 31.18
C ASP A 427 -17.24 37.56 30.24
N VAL A 428 -17.09 37.82 28.93
CA VAL A 428 -18.04 37.38 27.91
C VAL A 428 -18.18 35.86 27.83
N GLU A 429 -19.41 35.37 28.01
CA GLU A 429 -19.81 33.97 27.83
C GLU A 429 -19.58 33.48 26.38
N VAL A 430 -18.89 32.35 26.24
CA VAL A 430 -18.70 31.63 24.97
C VAL A 430 -18.79 30.12 25.16
N ASP A 431 -19.31 29.43 24.15
CA ASP A 431 -19.19 27.97 24.03
C ASP A 431 -17.98 27.65 23.14
N VAL A 432 -17.07 26.81 23.62
CA VAL A 432 -15.89 26.37 22.86
C VAL A 432 -15.92 24.86 22.78
N ASN A 433 -15.87 24.32 21.57
CA ASN A 433 -15.73 22.89 21.33
C ASN A 433 -14.57 22.62 20.39
N TYR A 434 -13.84 21.54 20.66
CA TYR A 434 -12.82 20.99 19.79
C TYR A 434 -13.38 19.73 19.12
N LEU A 435 -13.12 19.56 17.82
CA LEU A 435 -13.57 18.41 17.02
C LEU A 435 -12.37 17.55 16.62
N ASP A 436 -12.09 16.48 17.35
CA ASP A 436 -10.89 15.65 17.18
C ASP A 436 -10.67 15.18 15.74
N ILE A 437 -11.74 14.66 15.11
CA ILE A 437 -11.75 14.11 13.75
C ILE A 437 -11.28 15.14 12.70
N THR A 438 -11.47 16.44 12.95
CA THR A 438 -11.08 17.52 12.01
C THR A 438 -10.10 18.53 12.61
N SER A 439 -9.70 18.35 13.87
CA SER A 439 -8.99 19.31 14.75
C SER A 439 -9.51 20.75 14.66
N ASP A 440 -10.81 20.95 14.46
CA ASP A 440 -11.40 22.29 14.42
C ASP A 440 -11.77 22.77 15.82
N TRP A 441 -11.19 23.90 16.21
CA TRP A 441 -11.64 24.68 17.35
C TRP A 441 -12.79 25.59 16.93
N ILE A 442 -13.93 25.46 17.58
CA ILE A 442 -15.15 26.19 17.25
C ILE A 442 -15.56 27.00 18.47
N VAL A 443 -15.64 28.32 18.29
CA VAL A 443 -16.04 29.29 19.31
C VAL A 443 -17.40 29.84 18.91
N GLU A 444 -18.47 29.32 19.50
CA GLU A 444 -19.83 29.80 19.33
C GLU A 444 -20.11 30.87 20.40
N VAL A 445 -20.74 31.98 19.99
CA VAL A 445 -21.03 33.13 20.86
C VAL A 445 -22.55 33.26 20.98
N PRO A 446 -23.13 33.21 22.19
CA PRO A 446 -24.56 33.43 22.38
C PRO A 446 -25.02 34.77 21.80
N ALA A 447 -26.25 34.82 21.28
CA ALA A 447 -26.74 36.02 20.59
C ALA A 447 -26.70 37.29 21.47
N GLN A 448 -26.94 37.15 22.78
CA GLN A 448 -26.87 38.25 23.75
C GLN A 448 -25.43 38.75 23.92
N ALA A 449 -24.48 37.84 24.15
CA ALA A 449 -23.05 38.12 24.23
C ALA A 449 -22.48 38.75 22.94
N SER A 450 -23.00 38.37 21.76
CA SER A 450 -22.54 38.92 20.48
C SER A 450 -22.79 40.43 20.36
N PHE A 451 -23.94 40.94 20.85
CA PHE A 451 -24.22 42.38 20.82
C PHE A 451 -23.28 43.16 21.73
N ALA A 452 -23.00 42.64 22.93
CA ALA A 452 -22.03 43.26 23.84
C ALA A 452 -20.61 43.29 23.24
N LEU A 453 -20.17 42.20 22.61
CA LEU A 453 -18.86 42.10 21.96
C LEU A 453 -18.66 43.11 20.83
N ASP A 454 -19.67 43.36 19.99
CA ASP A 454 -19.49 44.17 18.77
C ASP A 454 -19.19 45.66 19.07
N GLU A 455 -19.70 46.20 20.19
CA GLU A 455 -19.36 47.57 20.64
C GLU A 455 -18.09 47.63 21.51
N MET A 456 -17.62 46.50 22.04
CA MET A 456 -16.60 46.48 23.08
C MET A 456 -15.20 46.87 22.57
N VAL A 457 -14.57 47.84 23.25
CA VAL A 457 -13.21 48.32 22.93
C VAL A 457 -12.17 47.19 23.00
N ALA A 458 -12.39 46.18 23.85
CA ALA A 458 -11.55 44.99 23.91
C ALA A 458 -11.53 44.22 22.57
N ASN A 459 -12.71 43.97 22.01
CA ASN A 459 -12.91 43.24 20.76
C ASN A 459 -12.58 44.09 19.52
N THR A 460 -12.90 45.39 19.53
CA THR A 460 -12.70 46.27 18.36
C THR A 460 -11.31 46.91 18.29
N GLN A 461 -10.60 47.09 19.42
CA GLN A 461 -9.34 47.87 19.45
C GLN A 461 -8.21 47.27 20.30
N LYS A 462 -8.47 46.63 21.46
CA LYS A 462 -7.41 46.07 22.35
C LYS A 462 -6.78 44.83 21.70
N TRP A 463 -7.62 43.87 21.33
CA TRP A 463 -7.27 42.55 20.77
C TRP A 463 -7.73 42.36 19.33
N GLY A 464 -8.50 43.31 18.77
CA GLY A 464 -8.94 43.30 17.38
C GLY A 464 -8.76 44.63 16.66
N THR A 465 -9.47 44.76 15.54
CA THR A 465 -9.55 46.00 14.76
C THR A 465 -11.00 46.23 14.31
N ASN A 466 -11.40 47.48 14.06
CA ASN A 466 -12.72 47.83 13.52
C ASN A 466 -13.06 47.13 12.17
N ARG A 467 -12.06 46.54 11.48
CA ARG A 467 -12.25 45.80 10.22
C ARG A 467 -12.17 44.28 10.40
N TYR A 468 -11.76 43.81 11.57
CA TYR A 468 -11.54 42.40 11.88
C TYR A 468 -11.52 42.22 13.42
N PRO A 469 -12.68 41.94 14.05
CA PRO A 469 -12.80 41.87 15.52
C PRO A 469 -11.93 40.79 16.18
N GLY A 470 -11.55 41.03 17.44
CA GLY A 470 -10.66 40.19 18.23
C GLY A 470 -11.15 38.76 18.38
N ILE A 471 -12.46 38.55 18.57
CA ILE A 471 -13.04 37.20 18.64
C ILE A 471 -12.83 36.39 17.35
N ASN A 472 -12.76 37.05 16.19
CA ASN A 472 -12.42 36.40 14.92
C ASN A 472 -10.91 36.14 14.79
N ILE A 473 -10.06 36.99 15.38
CA ILE A 473 -8.61 36.73 15.48
C ILE A 473 -8.33 35.53 16.40
N VAL A 474 -9.06 35.38 17.51
CA VAL A 474 -9.00 34.19 18.37
C VAL A 474 -9.41 32.93 17.59
N ARG A 475 -10.56 32.95 16.91
CA ARG A 475 -11.02 31.84 16.05
C ARG A 475 -10.01 31.46 14.97
N ASP A 476 -9.34 32.44 14.35
CA ASP A 476 -8.27 32.19 13.37
C ASP A 476 -7.02 31.58 14.05
N THR A 477 -6.62 32.10 15.23
CA THR A 477 -5.43 31.64 15.96
C THR A 477 -5.56 30.20 16.42
N LEU A 478 -6.67 29.86 17.08
CA LEU A 478 -7.00 28.50 17.51
C LEU A 478 -6.96 27.47 16.37
N ASN A 479 -7.17 27.90 15.12
CA ASN A 479 -7.20 27.04 13.94
C ASN A 479 -5.97 27.20 13.02
N ALA A 480 -4.87 27.78 13.50
CA ALA A 480 -3.65 28.04 12.74
C ALA A 480 -3.86 28.80 11.40
N LYS A 481 -4.82 29.75 11.39
CA LYS A 481 -5.11 30.64 10.26
C LYS A 481 -4.47 32.01 10.50
N THR A 482 -4.16 32.71 9.41
CA THR A 482 -3.62 34.08 9.45
C THR A 482 -4.66 35.07 8.94
N PRO A 483 -5.08 36.07 9.74
CA PRO A 483 -5.96 37.14 9.30
C PRO A 483 -5.48 37.76 7.98
N THR A 484 -6.44 37.93 7.06
CA THR A 484 -6.21 38.44 5.69
C THR A 484 -7.43 39.26 5.27
N ILE A 485 -7.34 40.57 5.43
CA ILE A 485 -8.43 41.49 5.09
C ILE A 485 -8.34 41.83 3.60
N ARG A 486 -9.49 41.84 2.91
CA ARG A 486 -9.59 42.22 1.50
C ARG A 486 -10.54 43.39 1.31
N ASP A 487 -10.18 44.26 0.38
CA ASP A 487 -11.02 45.34 -0.11
C ASP A 487 -11.64 44.95 -1.45
N ARG A 488 -12.87 45.41 -1.66
CA ARG A 488 -13.60 45.21 -2.91
C ARG A 488 -13.33 46.40 -3.82
N VAL A 489 -12.67 46.15 -4.94
CA VAL A 489 -12.30 47.20 -5.92
C VAL A 489 -13.42 47.40 -6.93
N ASP A 490 -14.13 46.32 -7.30
CA ASP A 490 -15.31 46.37 -8.15
C ASP A 490 -16.31 45.24 -7.82
N SER A 491 -17.34 45.04 -8.64
CA SER A 491 -18.37 44.02 -8.41
C SER A 491 -17.85 42.56 -8.39
N LYS A 492 -16.67 42.29 -8.93
CA LYS A 492 -16.03 40.96 -9.05
C LYS A 492 -14.64 40.88 -8.42
N THR A 493 -13.87 41.97 -8.39
CA THR A 493 -12.47 41.98 -7.94
C THR A 493 -12.33 42.31 -6.45
N THR A 494 -11.51 41.52 -5.74
CA THR A 494 -11.05 41.83 -4.37
C THR A 494 -9.52 41.78 -4.29
N VAL A 495 -8.93 42.76 -3.61
CA VAL A 495 -7.47 42.90 -3.41
C VAL A 495 -7.18 42.84 -1.91
N VAL A 496 -6.01 42.31 -1.51
CA VAL A 496 -5.62 42.26 -0.09
C VAL A 496 -5.30 43.68 0.39
N ASN A 497 -5.94 44.13 1.47
CA ASN A 497 -5.54 45.36 2.14
C ASN A 497 -4.37 45.04 3.07
N GLU A 498 -3.15 45.37 2.65
CA GLU A 498 -1.92 45.04 3.38
C GLU A 498 -1.88 45.68 4.77
N LYS A 499 -2.26 46.96 4.89
CA LYS A 499 -2.24 47.70 6.16
C LYS A 499 -3.21 47.11 7.20
N ALA A 500 -4.45 46.82 6.80
CA ALA A 500 -5.44 46.20 7.68
C ALA A 500 -5.09 44.74 7.99
N THR A 501 -4.53 44.02 7.02
CA THR A 501 -4.00 42.65 7.19
C THR A 501 -2.86 42.61 8.20
N GLN A 502 -1.92 43.56 8.15
CA GLN A 502 -0.82 43.61 9.11
C GLN A 502 -1.32 43.98 10.51
N ALA A 503 -2.16 45.02 10.65
CA ALA A 503 -2.73 45.38 11.94
C ALA A 503 -3.46 44.21 12.64
N ALA A 504 -4.21 43.40 11.89
CA ALA A 504 -4.87 42.20 12.43
C ALA A 504 -3.87 41.07 12.82
N ARG A 505 -2.70 40.99 12.18
CA ARG A 505 -1.63 40.05 12.55
C ARG A 505 -0.85 40.51 13.78
N ASP A 506 -0.61 41.81 13.91
CA ASP A 506 0.02 42.41 15.10
C ASP A 506 -0.85 42.13 16.34
N LYS A 507 -2.18 42.25 16.18
CA LYS A 507 -3.15 41.79 17.19
C LYS A 507 -3.12 40.28 17.43
N GLN A 508 -2.99 39.46 16.39
CA GLN A 508 -2.87 38.02 16.53
C GLN A 508 -1.64 37.61 17.36
N ASN A 509 -0.50 38.25 17.12
CA ASN A 509 0.72 38.01 17.89
C ASN A 509 0.57 38.47 19.34
N LYS A 510 -0.06 39.64 19.57
CA LYS A 510 -0.36 40.09 20.94
C LYS A 510 -1.27 39.11 21.70
N ILE A 511 -2.24 38.47 21.04
CA ILE A 511 -3.07 37.40 21.65
C ILE A 511 -2.22 36.16 21.99
N ARG A 512 -1.29 35.75 21.12
CA ARG A 512 -0.35 34.64 21.41
C ARG A 512 0.55 34.94 22.61
N GLU A 513 1.08 36.15 22.69
CA GLU A 513 1.92 36.62 23.80
C GLU A 513 1.15 36.70 25.13
N GLU A 514 -0.11 37.13 25.09
CA GLU A 514 -1.00 37.14 26.26
C GLU A 514 -1.29 35.72 26.73
N PHE A 515 -1.65 34.81 25.81
CA PHE A 515 -1.93 33.40 26.14
C PHE A 515 -0.72 32.73 26.81
N LYS A 516 0.49 32.92 26.26
CA LYS A 516 1.71 32.33 26.81
C LYS A 516 2.05 32.81 28.23
N LYS A 517 1.64 34.02 28.61
CA LYS A 517 1.75 34.50 30.01
C LYS A 517 0.65 33.88 30.86
N TRP A 518 -0.60 34.07 30.43
CA TRP A 518 -1.81 33.71 31.17
C TRP A 518 -1.86 32.21 31.52
N ILE A 519 -1.52 31.32 30.57
CA ILE A 519 -1.78 29.88 30.70
C ILE A 519 -1.13 29.24 31.95
N PHE A 520 0.04 29.73 32.36
CA PHE A 520 0.80 29.25 33.52
C PHE A 520 0.96 30.29 34.65
N ASP A 521 0.25 31.43 34.59
CA ASP A 521 0.27 32.45 35.65
C ASP A 521 -0.41 31.90 36.93
N ASP A 522 -1.65 31.43 36.79
CA ASP A 522 -2.38 30.73 37.86
C ASP A 522 -1.70 29.42 38.26
N LYS A 523 -1.66 29.16 39.58
CA LYS A 523 -0.98 28.00 40.18
C LYS A 523 -1.70 26.69 39.84
N ASP A 524 -3.01 26.64 40.06
CA ASP A 524 -3.75 25.38 40.05
C ASP A 524 -4.02 24.92 38.61
N ARG A 525 -4.25 25.86 37.69
CA ARG A 525 -4.20 25.61 36.24
C ARG A 525 -2.81 25.14 35.80
N ARG A 526 -1.71 25.79 36.25
CA ARG A 526 -0.35 25.38 35.88
C ARG A 526 -0.06 23.95 36.30
N GLU A 527 -0.30 23.60 37.56
CA GLU A 527 -0.03 22.25 38.09
C GLU A 527 -0.87 21.18 37.38
N ARG A 528 -2.17 21.44 37.14
CA ARG A 528 -3.04 20.56 36.35
C ARG A 528 -2.56 20.37 34.91
N LEU A 529 -2.24 21.45 34.20
CA LEU A 529 -1.82 21.40 32.78
C LEU A 529 -0.44 20.75 32.60
N VAL A 530 0.50 21.03 33.51
CA VAL A 530 1.81 20.36 33.54
C VAL A 530 1.64 18.85 33.73
N ARG A 531 0.72 18.41 34.60
CA ARG A 531 0.46 16.98 34.82
C ARG A 531 -0.15 16.32 33.58
N VAL A 532 -1.19 16.91 32.99
CA VAL A 532 -1.81 16.43 31.73
C VAL A 532 -0.76 16.29 30.63
N TYR A 533 0.09 17.28 30.42
CA TYR A 533 1.15 17.21 29.40
C TYR A 533 2.14 16.07 29.66
N ASN A 534 2.56 15.90 30.92
CA ASN A 534 3.52 14.87 31.28
C ASN A 534 2.95 13.44 31.12
N ASP A 535 1.70 13.23 31.51
CA ASP A 535 1.04 11.93 31.38
C ASP A 535 0.71 11.57 29.92
N THR A 536 0.32 12.53 29.09
CA THR A 536 -0.02 12.29 27.68
C THR A 536 1.20 12.24 26.74
N TYR A 537 2.25 13.04 26.99
CA TYR A 537 3.37 13.19 26.04
C TYR A 537 4.76 12.87 26.60
N ASN A 538 5.03 13.07 27.89
CA ASN A 538 6.32 12.76 28.53
C ASN A 538 6.30 11.38 29.22
N ASN A 539 5.80 10.37 28.51
CA ASN A 539 5.53 9.03 29.04
C ASN A 539 6.38 7.92 28.39
N TYR A 540 7.12 8.22 27.32
CA TYR A 540 7.76 7.22 26.47
C TYR A 540 9.26 7.01 26.79
N ARG A 541 9.63 5.82 27.28
CA ARG A 541 11.03 5.38 27.39
C ARG A 541 11.44 4.59 26.14
N PRO A 542 12.50 5.00 25.40
CA PRO A 542 13.02 4.23 24.27
C PRO A 542 13.56 2.86 24.69
N GLN A 543 13.16 1.81 23.96
CA GLN A 543 13.70 0.46 24.12
C GLN A 543 15.09 0.35 23.46
N VAL A 544 16.01 -0.32 24.16
CA VAL A 544 17.28 -0.78 23.60
C VAL A 544 17.08 -2.17 23.00
N PHE A 545 17.68 -2.43 21.84
CA PHE A 545 17.60 -3.72 21.15
C PHE A 545 19.00 -4.26 20.92
N ASP A 546 19.45 -5.20 21.76
CA ASP A 546 20.65 -5.98 21.51
C ASP A 546 20.32 -7.34 20.88
N GLY A 547 20.85 -7.56 19.68
CA GLY A 547 20.75 -8.82 18.95
C GLY A 547 21.97 -9.73 19.09
N SER A 548 22.88 -9.46 20.04
CA SER A 548 24.13 -10.22 20.25
C SER A 548 23.92 -11.74 20.46
N HIS A 549 22.75 -12.12 20.96
CA HIS A 549 22.35 -13.51 21.23
C HIS A 549 21.85 -14.27 19.98
N LEU A 550 21.55 -13.58 18.86
CA LEU A 550 20.98 -14.18 17.66
C LEU A 550 22.03 -14.96 16.85
N LYS A 551 21.70 -16.20 16.49
CA LYS A 551 22.63 -17.13 15.82
C LYS A 551 22.53 -17.13 14.29
N PHE A 552 21.47 -16.54 13.71
CA PHE A 552 21.26 -16.37 12.26
C PHE A 552 21.47 -17.67 11.47
N GLU A 553 20.75 -18.73 11.81
CA GLU A 553 20.95 -20.07 11.24
C GLU A 553 20.66 -20.10 9.72
N GLY A 554 21.37 -20.94 8.97
CA GLY A 554 21.26 -21.00 7.51
C GLY A 554 21.96 -19.87 6.74
N LYS A 555 22.39 -18.79 7.41
CA LYS A 555 23.28 -17.76 6.87
C LYS A 555 24.63 -18.36 6.46
N VAL A 556 25.36 -17.70 5.55
CA VAL A 556 26.80 -17.96 5.37
C VAL A 556 27.58 -17.84 6.70
N PRO A 557 28.70 -18.58 6.89
CA PRO A 557 29.47 -18.52 8.13
C PRO A 557 29.99 -17.12 8.46
N ASP A 558 30.13 -16.80 9.75
CA ASP A 558 30.57 -15.49 10.24
C ASP A 558 31.96 -15.04 9.76
N LYS A 559 32.84 -15.99 9.44
CA LYS A 559 34.15 -15.71 8.83
C LYS A 559 34.05 -15.16 7.40
N ASP A 560 32.93 -15.41 6.72
CA ASP A 560 32.65 -15.03 5.34
C ASP A 560 31.72 -13.80 5.30
N PHE A 561 30.69 -13.74 6.16
CA PHE A 561 29.93 -12.52 6.45
C PHE A 561 29.36 -12.52 7.88
N LYS A 562 29.84 -11.61 8.72
CA LYS A 562 29.30 -11.33 10.07
C LYS A 562 28.48 -10.04 10.08
N LEU A 563 27.28 -10.09 10.67
CA LEU A 563 26.48 -8.88 10.91
C LEU A 563 27.18 -8.01 11.96
N ARG A 564 27.19 -6.69 11.71
CA ARG A 564 27.65 -5.70 12.70
C ARG A 564 26.63 -5.59 13.85
N PRO A 565 27.03 -5.20 15.07
CA PRO A 565 26.11 -5.12 16.22
C PRO A 565 24.83 -4.31 15.95
N HIS A 566 24.92 -3.18 15.23
CA HIS A 566 23.74 -2.37 14.87
C HIS A 566 22.78 -3.07 13.90
N GLN A 567 23.28 -3.99 13.05
CA GLN A 567 22.45 -4.80 12.17
C GLN A 567 21.76 -5.91 12.96
N ALA A 568 22.47 -6.56 13.88
CA ALA A 568 21.90 -7.57 14.76
C ALA A 568 20.80 -6.99 15.67
N GLY A 569 21.06 -5.84 16.31
CA GLY A 569 20.05 -5.10 17.08
C GLY A 569 18.86 -4.60 16.25
N ALA A 570 19.09 -4.23 14.98
CA ALA A 570 18.01 -3.86 14.07
C ALA A 570 17.16 -5.07 13.62
N VAL A 571 17.75 -6.25 13.41
CA VAL A 571 16.99 -7.51 13.22
C VAL A 571 16.20 -7.82 14.48
N TRP A 572 16.83 -7.76 15.67
CA TRP A 572 16.15 -8.00 16.93
C TRP A 572 14.96 -7.06 17.14
N ARG A 573 15.09 -5.77 16.78
CA ARG A 573 13.98 -4.81 16.79
C ARG A 573 12.82 -5.23 15.89
N ILE A 574 13.09 -5.69 14.66
CA ILE A 574 12.04 -6.14 13.73
C ILE A 574 11.33 -7.39 14.25
N VAL A 575 12.05 -8.27 14.94
CA VAL A 575 11.53 -9.52 15.53
C VAL A 575 10.73 -9.28 16.81
N SER A 576 11.25 -8.50 17.75
CA SER A 576 10.79 -8.47 19.16
C SER A 576 10.00 -7.23 19.57
N SER A 577 10.03 -6.13 18.82
CA SER A 577 9.48 -4.84 19.29
C SER A 577 7.95 -4.77 19.36
N GLY A 578 7.24 -5.81 18.89
CA GLY A 578 5.77 -5.83 18.82
C GLY A 578 5.17 -4.69 18.00
N ARG A 579 5.94 -4.09 17.07
CA ARG A 579 5.56 -2.87 16.34
C ARG A 579 6.21 -2.80 14.94
N ASN A 580 5.53 -2.13 14.02
CA ASN A 580 6.10 -1.73 12.73
C ASN A 580 7.40 -0.93 12.92
N THR A 581 8.40 -1.15 12.06
CA THR A 581 9.76 -0.60 12.25
C THR A 581 10.19 0.35 11.12
N LEU A 582 10.94 1.40 11.49
CA LEU A 582 11.68 2.25 10.56
C LEU A 582 13.19 1.99 10.71
N LEU A 583 13.83 1.50 9.65
CA LEU A 583 15.28 1.44 9.48
C LEU A 583 15.77 2.76 8.84
N ASP A 584 15.82 3.82 9.64
CA ASP A 584 16.48 5.08 9.28
C ASP A 584 18.00 4.92 9.41
N HIS A 585 18.60 4.24 8.45
CA HIS A 585 20.05 4.02 8.40
C HIS A 585 20.64 4.61 7.11
N VAL A 586 21.75 5.32 7.26
CA VAL A 586 22.53 5.93 6.16
C VAL A 586 22.85 4.94 5.03
N VAL A 587 23.14 5.45 3.83
CA VAL A 587 23.60 4.63 2.69
C VAL A 587 24.90 3.90 3.09
N GLY A 588 25.05 2.64 2.67
CA GLY A 588 26.20 1.80 3.03
C GLY A 588 26.17 1.16 4.43
N SER A 589 25.14 1.44 5.25
CA SER A 589 24.96 0.88 6.61
C SER A 589 24.63 -0.63 6.66
N GLY A 590 24.36 -1.27 5.52
CA GLY A 590 23.96 -2.68 5.44
C GLY A 590 22.46 -2.95 5.61
N LYS A 591 21.59 -2.02 5.17
CA LYS A 591 20.12 -2.18 5.18
C LYS A 591 19.65 -3.47 4.50
N THR A 592 20.17 -3.78 3.31
CA THR A 592 19.85 -4.98 2.52
C THR A 592 20.03 -6.27 3.34
N ALA A 593 21.23 -6.47 3.91
CA ALA A 593 21.54 -7.62 4.76
C ALA A 593 20.65 -7.66 6.03
N THR A 594 20.34 -6.51 6.63
CA THR A 594 19.45 -6.41 7.79
C THR A 594 18.04 -6.91 7.45
N ILE A 595 17.50 -6.52 6.29
CA ILE A 595 16.16 -6.92 5.82
C ILE A 595 16.13 -8.41 5.45
N ILE A 596 17.14 -8.90 4.71
CA ILE A 596 17.26 -10.32 4.35
C ILE A 596 17.29 -11.18 5.62
N THR A 597 18.16 -10.85 6.57
CA THR A 597 18.26 -11.55 7.85
C THR A 597 16.95 -11.47 8.63
N ALA A 598 16.31 -10.30 8.74
CA ALA A 598 15.04 -10.17 9.45
C ALA A 598 13.91 -10.98 8.81
N ALA A 599 13.80 -11.02 7.48
CA ALA A 599 12.82 -11.86 6.78
C ALA A 599 13.03 -13.35 7.07
N MET A 600 14.28 -13.81 7.06
CA MET A 600 14.63 -15.20 7.39
C MET A 600 14.39 -15.54 8.87
N GLU A 601 14.71 -14.65 9.80
CA GLU A 601 14.50 -14.89 11.24
C GLU A 601 13.00 -14.87 11.61
N LEU A 602 12.20 -13.95 11.06
CA LEU A 602 10.75 -13.95 11.21
C LEU A 602 10.09 -15.24 10.69
N ARG A 603 10.63 -15.81 9.59
CA ARG A 603 10.24 -17.13 9.06
C ARG A 603 10.69 -18.27 9.98
N ARG A 604 11.96 -18.27 10.42
CA ARG A 604 12.57 -19.31 11.25
C ARG A 604 11.89 -19.46 12.61
N MET A 605 11.53 -18.35 13.25
CA MET A 605 10.79 -18.31 14.52
C MET A 605 9.28 -18.56 14.37
N GLY A 606 8.77 -18.65 13.13
CA GLY A 606 7.33 -18.85 12.85
C GLY A 606 6.45 -17.60 13.03
N ILE A 607 7.04 -16.44 13.32
CA ILE A 607 6.36 -15.15 13.51
C ILE A 607 5.69 -14.68 12.20
N ARG A 608 6.27 -15.04 11.05
CA ARG A 608 5.75 -14.72 9.70
C ARG A 608 5.88 -15.91 8.75
N LYS A 609 4.94 -16.01 7.83
CA LYS A 609 4.82 -17.09 6.84
C LYS A 609 5.12 -16.62 5.42
N LYS A 610 4.93 -15.34 5.09
CA LYS A 610 5.17 -14.81 3.74
C LYS A 610 5.61 -13.33 3.73
N PRO A 611 6.89 -13.06 4.02
CA PRO A 611 7.49 -11.75 3.79
C PRO A 611 7.47 -11.35 2.30
N MET A 612 7.08 -10.12 2.02
CA MET A 612 7.28 -9.44 0.73
C MET A 612 8.30 -8.31 0.90
N ILE A 613 9.19 -8.14 -0.08
CA ILE A 613 10.18 -7.06 -0.12
C ILE A 613 9.94 -6.23 -1.39
N ALA A 614 9.44 -5.01 -1.21
CA ALA A 614 9.29 -4.03 -2.27
C ALA A 614 10.59 -3.22 -2.43
N VAL A 615 11.16 -3.20 -3.64
CA VAL A 615 12.50 -2.64 -3.90
C VAL A 615 12.54 -1.72 -5.14
N PRO A 616 13.49 -0.77 -5.23
CA PRO A 616 13.73 0.01 -6.44
C PRO A 616 13.96 -0.87 -7.67
N ASN A 617 13.29 -0.55 -8.79
CA ASN A 617 13.27 -1.39 -10.01
C ASN A 617 14.66 -1.82 -10.51
N HIS A 618 15.65 -0.94 -10.42
CA HIS A 618 17.02 -1.17 -10.90
C HIS A 618 17.85 -2.07 -9.97
N LEU A 619 17.38 -2.33 -8.74
CA LEU A 619 18.03 -3.19 -7.76
C LEU A 619 17.40 -4.59 -7.68
N LEU A 620 16.31 -4.87 -8.41
CA LEU A 620 15.54 -6.13 -8.28
C LEU A 620 16.40 -7.39 -8.47
N GLU A 621 17.22 -7.43 -9.53
CA GLU A 621 18.13 -8.57 -9.76
C GLU A 621 19.25 -8.64 -8.72
N GLN A 622 19.72 -7.50 -8.21
CA GLN A 622 20.75 -7.45 -7.18
C GLN A 622 20.21 -7.97 -5.85
N TRP A 623 19.02 -7.54 -5.43
CA TRP A 623 18.35 -8.03 -4.22
C TRP A 623 18.18 -9.56 -4.22
N GLY A 624 17.84 -10.17 -5.37
CA GLY A 624 17.77 -11.62 -5.50
C GLY A 624 19.14 -12.31 -5.36
N ALA A 625 20.21 -11.71 -5.88
CA ALA A 625 21.57 -12.21 -5.73
C ALA A 625 22.10 -12.02 -4.30
N ASP A 626 21.94 -10.84 -3.70
CA ASP A 626 22.36 -10.51 -2.33
C ASP A 626 21.67 -11.42 -1.30
N PHE A 627 20.39 -11.76 -1.52
CA PHE A 627 19.65 -12.69 -0.66
C PHE A 627 20.29 -14.09 -0.68
N LEU A 628 20.56 -14.65 -1.86
CA LEU A 628 21.17 -15.98 -2.00
C LEU A 628 22.68 -15.99 -1.69
N ALA A 629 23.35 -14.84 -1.77
CA ALA A 629 24.72 -14.69 -1.31
C ALA A 629 24.84 -14.71 0.22
N LEU A 630 23.81 -14.23 0.95
CA LEU A 630 23.76 -14.21 2.41
C LEU A 630 23.11 -15.47 3.01
N TYR A 631 22.07 -16.00 2.36
CA TYR A 631 21.33 -17.22 2.73
C TYR A 631 21.17 -18.14 1.50
N PRO A 632 22.19 -18.96 1.17
CA PRO A 632 22.18 -19.75 -0.07
C PRO A 632 21.02 -20.74 -0.18
N GLY A 633 20.53 -21.27 0.94
CA GLY A 633 19.43 -22.24 0.97
C GLY A 633 18.02 -21.65 0.88
N ALA A 634 17.85 -20.32 0.80
CA ALA A 634 16.54 -19.68 0.87
C ALA A 634 15.68 -19.90 -0.39
N ASN A 635 14.38 -20.12 -0.19
CA ASN A 635 13.41 -20.23 -1.26
C ASN A 635 12.75 -18.87 -1.58
N ILE A 636 13.42 -18.04 -2.38
CA ILE A 636 12.88 -16.74 -2.81
C ILE A 636 12.13 -16.80 -4.15
N LEU A 637 11.15 -15.92 -4.31
CA LEU A 637 10.54 -15.59 -5.60
C LEU A 637 10.88 -14.14 -5.96
N VAL A 638 11.55 -13.92 -7.10
CA VAL A 638 11.86 -12.59 -7.62
C VAL A 638 10.98 -12.32 -8.83
N ALA A 639 10.13 -11.29 -8.77
CA ALA A 639 9.17 -10.97 -9.84
C ALA A 639 9.36 -9.53 -10.37
N GLY A 640 9.45 -9.43 -11.69
CA GLY A 640 9.68 -8.18 -12.40
C GLY A 640 8.51 -7.79 -13.30
N GLU A 641 8.64 -6.68 -14.00
CA GLU A 641 7.56 -6.05 -14.79
C GLU A 641 6.79 -7.01 -15.73
N LYS A 642 7.47 -8.04 -16.28
CA LYS A 642 6.87 -9.04 -17.18
C LYS A 642 5.89 -9.98 -16.47
N ASP A 643 6.08 -10.25 -15.19
CA ASP A 643 5.15 -11.05 -14.38
C ASP A 643 3.84 -10.29 -14.12
N PHE A 644 3.83 -8.96 -14.33
CA PHE A 644 2.70 -8.05 -14.17
C PHE A 644 2.09 -7.59 -15.51
N ALA A 645 2.53 -8.17 -16.64
CA ALA A 645 1.79 -8.10 -17.90
C ALA A 645 0.36 -8.68 -17.69
N PRO A 646 -0.70 -8.11 -18.31
CA PRO A 646 -2.09 -8.50 -18.02
C PRO A 646 -2.39 -10.00 -18.07
N GLU A 647 -1.76 -10.71 -19.02
CA GLU A 647 -1.82 -12.15 -19.21
C GLU A 647 -1.13 -12.96 -18.08
N ASN A 648 -0.09 -12.40 -17.46
CA ASN A 648 0.73 -13.08 -16.45
C ASN A 648 0.28 -12.80 -15.01
N ARG A 649 -0.44 -11.69 -14.74
CA ARG A 649 -0.84 -11.28 -13.38
C ARG A 649 -1.48 -12.40 -12.57
N LYS A 650 -2.43 -13.13 -13.15
CA LYS A 650 -3.12 -14.25 -12.48
C LYS A 650 -2.18 -15.42 -12.16
N LEU A 651 -1.24 -15.72 -13.05
CA LEU A 651 -0.23 -16.74 -12.81
C LEU A 651 0.71 -16.30 -11.69
N PHE A 652 1.23 -15.07 -11.71
CA PHE A 652 2.05 -14.52 -10.63
C PHE A 652 1.34 -14.58 -9.27
N ALA A 653 0.06 -14.18 -9.21
CA ALA A 653 -0.74 -14.26 -7.99
C ALA A 653 -0.84 -15.70 -7.47
N SER A 654 -1.13 -16.67 -8.35
CA SER A 654 -1.13 -18.09 -7.99
C SER A 654 0.24 -18.56 -7.48
N LYS A 655 1.35 -18.15 -8.13
CA LYS A 655 2.70 -18.48 -7.67
C LYS A 655 2.97 -17.99 -6.25
N VAL A 656 2.59 -16.74 -5.94
CA VAL A 656 2.76 -16.16 -4.61
C VAL A 656 1.83 -16.81 -3.60
N ALA A 657 0.57 -17.05 -3.95
CA ALA A 657 -0.44 -17.60 -3.06
C ALA A 657 -0.08 -19.04 -2.61
N THR A 658 0.23 -19.92 -3.56
CA THR A 658 0.43 -21.37 -3.32
C THR A 658 1.85 -21.74 -2.90
N GLY A 659 2.87 -20.98 -3.31
CA GLY A 659 4.27 -21.31 -3.02
C GLY A 659 4.72 -20.99 -1.59
N ASN A 660 5.44 -21.92 -0.97
CA ASN A 660 6.09 -21.73 0.33
C ASN A 660 7.41 -20.94 0.19
N TRP A 661 7.30 -19.64 -0.06
CA TRP A 661 8.45 -18.74 -0.24
C TRP A 661 8.95 -18.16 1.10
N ASP A 662 10.27 -18.09 1.27
CA ASP A 662 10.91 -17.38 2.39
C ASP A 662 10.84 -15.86 2.23
N ALA A 663 10.89 -15.38 0.98
CA ALA A 663 10.59 -14.00 0.62
C ALA A 663 10.09 -13.87 -0.81
N VAL A 664 9.20 -12.92 -1.05
CA VAL A 664 8.74 -12.50 -2.39
C VAL A 664 9.28 -11.09 -2.67
N ILE A 665 10.23 -10.98 -3.60
CA ILE A 665 10.89 -9.71 -3.96
C ILE A 665 10.23 -9.12 -5.21
N VAL A 666 9.74 -7.88 -5.11
CA VAL A 666 9.00 -7.20 -6.18
C VAL A 666 9.54 -5.80 -6.44
N ALA A 667 9.63 -5.41 -7.72
CA ALA A 667 9.97 -4.04 -8.09
C ALA A 667 8.87 -3.04 -7.68
N HIS A 668 9.24 -1.80 -7.36
CA HIS A 668 8.31 -0.74 -7.00
C HIS A 668 7.18 -0.50 -8.02
N SER A 669 7.46 -0.49 -9.33
CA SER A 669 6.38 -0.37 -10.33
C SER A 669 5.51 -1.63 -10.41
N SER A 670 6.06 -2.80 -10.10
CA SER A 670 5.30 -4.06 -10.05
C SER A 670 4.34 -4.10 -8.86
N PHE A 671 4.79 -3.60 -7.70
CA PHE A 671 3.96 -3.45 -6.49
C PHE A 671 2.75 -2.52 -6.69
N GLU A 672 2.89 -1.48 -7.53
CA GLU A 672 1.77 -0.57 -7.90
C GLU A 672 0.69 -1.24 -8.78
N PHE A 673 0.97 -2.40 -9.40
CA PHE A 673 -0.03 -3.19 -10.13
C PHE A 673 -0.78 -4.21 -9.25
N ILE A 674 -0.49 -4.25 -7.95
CA ILE A 674 -1.17 -5.09 -6.96
C ILE A 674 -2.04 -4.19 -6.06
N PRO A 675 -3.24 -3.76 -6.47
CA PRO A 675 -4.08 -2.90 -5.64
C PRO A 675 -4.67 -3.68 -4.45
N MET A 676 -5.04 -2.97 -3.38
CA MET A 676 -6.02 -3.48 -2.41
C MET A 676 -7.37 -3.76 -3.07
N SER A 677 -8.21 -4.61 -2.47
CA SER A 677 -9.58 -4.77 -2.92
C SER A 677 -10.38 -3.46 -2.83
N LEU A 678 -11.40 -3.34 -3.70
CA LEU A 678 -12.35 -2.24 -3.66
C LEU A 678 -13.21 -2.27 -2.37
N GLU A 679 -13.37 -3.44 -1.76
CA GLU A 679 -14.14 -3.68 -0.53
C GLU A 679 -13.40 -3.15 0.69
N PHE A 680 -12.17 -3.62 0.95
CA PHE A 680 -11.32 -3.07 2.02
C PHE A 680 -11.11 -1.56 1.86
N THR A 681 -10.95 -1.09 0.62
CA THR A 681 -10.81 0.35 0.35
C THR A 681 -12.07 1.14 0.68
N ARG A 682 -13.27 0.55 0.54
CA ARG A 682 -14.52 1.15 1.02
C ARG A 682 -14.60 1.12 2.53
N GLU A 683 -14.35 -0.02 3.17
CA GLU A 683 -14.34 -0.19 4.63
C GLU A 683 -13.50 0.91 5.32
N MET A 684 -12.28 1.14 4.82
CA MET A 684 -11.35 2.16 5.31
C MET A 684 -11.89 3.60 5.19
N PHE A 685 -12.73 3.91 4.21
CA PHE A 685 -13.35 5.24 4.06
C PHE A 685 -14.72 5.35 4.74
N GLU A 686 -15.51 4.28 4.74
CA GLU A 686 -16.87 4.26 5.26
C GLU A 686 -16.89 4.26 6.79
N SER A 687 -15.92 3.60 7.44
CA SER A 687 -15.66 3.76 8.88
C SER A 687 -15.42 5.22 9.30
N GLN A 688 -14.59 5.97 8.57
CA GLN A 688 -14.36 7.40 8.79
C GLN A 688 -15.61 8.26 8.53
N VAL A 689 -16.43 7.89 7.54
CA VAL A 689 -17.72 8.54 7.27
C VAL A 689 -18.72 8.27 8.40
N GLN A 690 -18.78 7.05 8.92
CA GLN A 690 -19.62 6.66 10.06
C GLN A 690 -19.19 7.34 11.38
N ALA A 691 -17.89 7.57 11.58
CA ALA A 691 -17.39 8.37 12.70
C ALA A 691 -17.88 9.83 12.62
N LEU A 692 -17.82 10.44 11.44
CA LEU A 692 -18.37 11.79 11.21
C LEU A 692 -19.91 11.81 11.27
N GLU A 693 -20.60 10.74 10.90
CA GLU A 693 -22.06 10.63 11.01
C GLU A 693 -22.53 10.54 12.46
N ARG A 694 -21.81 9.78 13.31
CA ARG A 694 -22.03 9.77 14.76
C ARG A 694 -21.79 11.16 15.35
N ALA A 695 -20.63 11.77 15.13
CA ALA A 695 -20.34 13.13 15.62
C ALA A 695 -21.38 14.20 15.17
N ILE A 696 -22.03 14.02 14.01
CA ILE A 696 -23.15 14.88 13.58
C ILE A 696 -24.45 14.59 14.36
N ALA A 697 -24.74 13.33 14.65
CA ALA A 697 -25.87 12.94 15.49
C ALA A 697 -25.68 13.42 16.93
N ASP A 698 -24.54 13.09 17.54
CA ASP A 698 -24.16 13.41 18.92
C ASP A 698 -24.28 14.93 19.18
N ALA A 699 -23.75 15.76 18.27
CA ALA A 699 -23.85 17.22 18.37
C ALA A 699 -25.29 17.75 18.28
N VAL A 700 -26.17 17.08 17.50
CA VAL A 700 -27.59 17.46 17.38
C VAL A 700 -28.41 16.99 18.58
N GLU A 701 -28.08 15.82 19.13
CA GLU A 701 -28.71 15.29 20.36
C GLU A 701 -28.27 16.06 21.61
N SER A 702 -27.02 16.54 21.65
CA SER A 702 -26.53 17.49 22.66
C SER A 702 -27.09 18.92 22.50
N GLY A 703 -28.16 19.09 21.73
CA GLY A 703 -28.92 20.33 21.61
C GLY A 703 -28.42 21.33 20.55
N GLN A 704 -27.34 21.06 19.82
CA GLN A 704 -26.94 21.98 18.76
C GLN A 704 -27.90 21.92 17.57
N GLN A 705 -28.25 23.08 17.03
CA GLN A 705 -29.04 23.14 15.81
C GLN A 705 -28.25 22.54 14.63
N ARG A 706 -28.91 21.86 13.69
CA ARG A 706 -28.33 21.45 12.39
C ARG A 706 -27.72 22.59 11.56
N ARG A 707 -27.87 23.85 11.99
CA ARG A 707 -27.26 25.05 11.39
C ARG A 707 -26.05 25.57 12.19
N SER A 708 -25.59 24.90 13.25
CA SER A 708 -24.38 25.31 13.98
C SER A 708 -23.14 25.28 13.06
N PRO A 709 -22.15 26.16 13.30
CA PRO A 709 -20.80 26.04 12.74
C PRO A 709 -20.23 24.63 12.83
N THR A 710 -20.43 23.96 13.97
CA THR A 710 -19.98 22.60 14.29
C THR A 710 -20.55 21.57 13.32
N VAL A 711 -21.88 21.41 13.24
CA VAL A 711 -22.52 20.43 12.34
C VAL A 711 -22.14 20.69 10.87
N LYS A 712 -22.12 21.95 10.44
CA LYS A 712 -21.73 22.33 9.06
C LYS A 712 -20.29 21.94 8.71
N GLN A 713 -19.36 22.00 9.67
CA GLN A 713 -17.96 21.65 9.42
C GLN A 713 -17.78 20.12 9.35
N LEU A 714 -18.50 19.36 10.19
CA LEU A 714 -18.54 17.89 10.11
C LEU A 714 -19.17 17.42 8.77
N GLU A 715 -20.32 17.96 8.37
CA GLU A 715 -20.95 17.69 7.06
C GLU A 715 -19.99 17.94 5.88
N LYS A 716 -19.25 19.04 5.94
CA LYS A 716 -18.27 19.43 4.91
C LYS A 716 -17.06 18.49 4.86
N SER A 717 -16.60 17.98 6.00
CA SER A 717 -15.55 16.94 6.06
C SER A 717 -16.06 15.59 5.55
N LYS A 718 -17.29 15.21 5.88
CA LYS A 718 -17.97 14.01 5.36
C LYS A 718 -18.07 14.05 3.82
N LEU A 719 -18.54 15.17 3.26
CA LEU A 719 -18.62 15.37 1.81
C LEU A 719 -17.24 15.31 1.12
N ARG A 720 -16.17 15.75 1.78
CA ARG A 720 -14.79 15.64 1.28
C ARG A 720 -14.32 14.18 1.24
N LEU A 721 -14.56 13.39 2.28
CA LEU A 721 -14.22 11.96 2.30
C LEU A 721 -15.02 11.18 1.25
N GLN A 722 -16.33 11.40 1.15
CA GLN A 722 -17.17 10.78 0.12
C GLN A 722 -16.71 11.13 -1.31
N ALA A 723 -16.31 12.39 -1.54
CA ALA A 723 -15.71 12.79 -2.82
C ALA A 723 -14.35 12.12 -3.08
N ARG A 724 -13.54 11.89 -2.03
CA ARG A 724 -12.24 11.21 -2.12
C ARG A 724 -12.38 9.71 -2.40
N LEU A 725 -13.24 8.99 -1.68
CA LEU A 725 -13.60 7.59 -1.94
C LEU A 725 -14.02 7.44 -3.41
N LYS A 726 -14.90 8.31 -3.90
CA LYS A 726 -15.34 8.31 -5.30
C LYS A 726 -14.21 8.63 -6.30
N LYS A 727 -13.19 9.45 -5.96
CA LYS A 727 -11.99 9.59 -6.82
C LYS A 727 -11.24 8.25 -6.90
N VAL A 728 -11.06 7.57 -5.77
CA VAL A 728 -10.32 6.30 -5.64
C VAL A 728 -11.03 5.15 -6.37
N GLU A 729 -12.34 4.94 -6.14
CA GLU A 729 -13.13 3.91 -6.83
C GLU A 729 -12.98 3.98 -8.37
N ASN A 730 -13.05 5.19 -8.93
CA ASN A 730 -13.00 5.42 -10.38
C ASN A 730 -11.61 5.20 -10.98
N LYS A 731 -10.55 5.12 -10.15
CA LYS A 731 -9.24 4.66 -10.59
C LYS A 731 -9.11 3.14 -10.47
N MET A 732 -9.47 2.55 -9.32
CA MET A 732 -9.33 1.11 -9.08
C MET A 732 -10.12 0.24 -10.05
N LYS A 733 -11.32 0.68 -10.48
CA LYS A 733 -12.20 0.00 -11.45
C LYS A 733 -11.62 -0.16 -12.87
N LYS A 734 -10.33 0.14 -13.08
CA LYS A 734 -9.61 -0.03 -14.36
C LYS A 734 -8.57 -1.15 -14.35
N ASP A 735 -8.06 -1.54 -13.18
CA ASP A 735 -6.79 -2.28 -13.06
C ASP A 735 -6.89 -3.62 -12.32
N ALA A 736 -7.96 -3.86 -11.56
CA ALA A 736 -8.11 -5.04 -10.71
C ALA A 736 -8.30 -6.34 -11.51
N THR A 737 -7.27 -7.19 -11.53
CA THR A 737 -7.32 -8.59 -12.00
C THR A 737 -6.91 -9.58 -10.89
N VAL A 738 -6.24 -9.05 -9.87
CA VAL A 738 -5.63 -9.67 -8.68
C VAL A 738 -5.67 -8.59 -7.59
N THR A 739 -5.82 -8.96 -6.32
CA THR A 739 -5.69 -8.03 -5.17
C THR A 739 -4.49 -8.37 -4.27
N PHE A 740 -4.09 -7.45 -3.41
CA PHE A 740 -2.99 -7.66 -2.45
C PHE A 740 -3.33 -8.71 -1.39
N GLU A 741 -4.59 -8.75 -0.97
CA GLU A 741 -5.14 -9.70 0.01
C GLU A 741 -5.02 -11.16 -0.47
N GLU A 742 -5.27 -11.42 -1.76
CA GLU A 742 -5.17 -12.75 -2.40
C GLU A 742 -3.77 -13.37 -2.32
N LEU A 743 -2.72 -12.54 -2.14
CA LEU A 743 -1.34 -13.01 -2.09
C LEU A 743 -1.00 -13.68 -0.75
N GLY A 744 -1.73 -13.36 0.32
CA GLY A 744 -1.46 -13.86 1.68
C GLY A 744 -0.08 -13.43 2.21
N VAL A 745 0.29 -12.16 2.00
CA VAL A 745 1.49 -11.53 2.55
C VAL A 745 1.23 -11.12 4.01
N ASP A 746 2.13 -11.47 4.93
CA ASP A 746 2.01 -11.14 6.36
C ASP A 746 3.15 -10.28 6.92
N HIS A 747 4.19 -10.00 6.13
CA HIS A 747 5.15 -8.91 6.42
C HIS A 747 5.53 -8.15 5.15
N LEU A 748 5.59 -6.82 5.22
CA LEU A 748 5.94 -5.95 4.11
C LEU A 748 7.20 -5.14 4.44
N PHE A 749 8.31 -5.51 3.83
CA PHE A 749 9.53 -4.70 3.78
C PHE A 749 9.46 -3.74 2.59
N VAL A 750 9.85 -2.49 2.79
CA VAL A 750 9.91 -1.47 1.73
C VAL A 750 11.27 -0.76 1.77
N ASP A 751 12.11 -1.02 0.77
CA ASP A 751 13.40 -0.34 0.58
C ASP A 751 13.23 0.99 -0.17
N GLU A 752 14.09 1.97 0.14
CA GLU A 752 13.95 3.38 -0.25
C GLU A 752 12.50 3.92 -0.16
N SER A 753 11.89 3.71 1.01
CA SER A 753 10.47 3.97 1.30
C SER A 753 10.02 5.43 1.12
N GLN A 754 10.96 6.39 1.04
CA GLN A 754 10.69 7.78 0.71
C GLN A 754 10.03 7.95 -0.67
N ALA A 755 10.09 6.94 -1.55
CA ALA A 755 9.32 6.89 -2.79
C ALA A 755 7.79 6.90 -2.60
N PHE A 756 7.29 6.68 -1.37
CA PHE A 756 5.85 6.65 -1.03
C PHE A 756 5.41 7.81 -0.13
N LYS A 757 6.29 8.76 0.21
CA LYS A 757 6.03 9.84 1.18
C LYS A 757 4.97 10.89 0.78
N ASN A 758 4.55 10.94 -0.48
CA ASN A 758 3.58 11.93 -0.98
C ASN A 758 2.13 11.54 -0.64
N LEU A 759 1.86 11.18 0.61
CA LEU A 759 0.52 10.85 1.09
C LEU A 759 -0.36 12.09 1.18
N PHE A 760 -1.67 11.90 1.10
CA PHE A 760 -2.61 13.00 1.30
C PHE A 760 -2.68 13.42 2.76
N TYR A 761 -2.84 14.71 2.98
CA TYR A 761 -3.03 15.32 4.29
C TYR A 761 -4.09 16.43 4.17
N PHE A 762 -4.77 16.71 5.28
CA PHE A 762 -5.64 17.87 5.41
C PHE A 762 -4.93 18.89 6.29
N SER A 763 -4.94 20.15 5.88
CA SER A 763 -4.41 21.26 6.66
C SER A 763 -5.18 22.56 6.41
N LYS A 764 -5.31 23.37 7.46
CA LYS A 764 -5.85 24.73 7.47
C LYS A 764 -4.77 25.78 7.21
N ARG A 765 -3.49 25.41 7.33
CA ARG A 765 -2.31 26.27 7.14
C ARG A 765 -2.08 26.60 5.66
N THR A 766 -2.93 27.46 5.11
CA THR A 766 -2.93 27.87 3.68
C THR A 766 -1.69 28.64 3.19
N ARG A 767 -0.72 28.93 4.08
CA ARG A 767 0.46 29.77 3.79
C ARG A 767 1.82 29.11 4.08
N VAL A 768 1.83 27.92 4.67
CA VAL A 768 3.08 27.19 4.97
C VAL A 768 3.64 26.58 3.68
N ALA A 769 4.84 27.01 3.30
CA ALA A 769 5.52 26.53 2.10
C ALA A 769 6.15 25.15 2.35
N GLY A 770 6.18 24.30 1.31
CA GLY A 770 6.89 23.02 1.34
C GLY A 770 6.05 21.79 1.70
N LEU A 771 4.85 21.94 2.29
CA LEU A 771 3.99 20.81 2.70
C LEU A 771 3.59 19.83 1.57
N GLY A 772 3.80 20.18 0.30
CA GLY A 772 3.57 19.31 -0.85
C GLY A 772 2.20 19.51 -1.51
N ASN A 773 1.61 18.42 -2.02
CA ASN A 773 0.28 18.43 -2.65
C ASN A 773 -0.76 17.80 -1.69
N PRO A 774 -1.74 18.55 -1.16
CA PRO A 774 -2.77 18.03 -0.25
C PRO A 774 -3.61 16.87 -0.82
N ASP A 775 -3.80 16.79 -2.14
CA ASP A 775 -4.55 15.70 -2.75
C ASP A 775 -3.78 14.35 -2.67
N GLY A 776 -2.45 14.40 -2.50
CA GLY A 776 -1.53 13.26 -2.44
C GLY A 776 -1.27 12.60 -3.80
N SER A 777 -0.41 11.57 -3.81
CA SER A 777 -0.26 10.65 -4.94
C SER A 777 -1.08 9.37 -4.73
N PHE A 778 -1.50 8.72 -5.81
CA PHE A 778 -2.19 7.43 -5.71
C PHE A 778 -1.25 6.32 -5.22
N ARG A 779 0.03 6.36 -5.61
CA ARG A 779 1.08 5.44 -5.14
C ARG A 779 1.24 5.45 -3.62
N ALA A 780 1.22 6.64 -3.02
CA ALA A 780 1.25 6.80 -1.56
C ALA A 780 -0.06 6.33 -0.91
N PHE A 781 -1.21 6.61 -1.54
CA PHE A 781 -2.50 6.11 -1.07
C PHE A 781 -2.59 4.57 -1.09
N ASP A 782 -2.09 3.92 -2.15
CA ASP A 782 -2.04 2.46 -2.28
C ASP A 782 -1.16 1.83 -1.19
N MET A 783 0.04 2.38 -0.97
CA MET A 783 0.88 2.01 0.18
C MET A 783 0.16 2.19 1.52
N PHE A 784 -0.62 3.27 1.70
CA PHE A 784 -1.33 3.54 2.96
C PHE A 784 -2.49 2.55 3.20
N ALA A 785 -3.20 2.17 2.14
CA ALA A 785 -4.22 1.12 2.21
C ALA A 785 -3.57 -0.23 2.57
N LYS A 786 -2.42 -0.56 1.97
CA LYS A 786 -1.64 -1.76 2.29
C LYS A 786 -1.13 -1.75 3.73
N THR A 787 -0.55 -0.67 4.23
CA THR A 787 -0.11 -0.61 5.65
C THR A 787 -1.30 -0.78 6.59
N ARG A 788 -2.48 -0.18 6.31
CA ARG A 788 -3.69 -0.41 7.11
C ARG A 788 -4.19 -1.85 7.08
N TYR A 789 -4.03 -2.54 5.95
CA TYR A 789 -4.33 -3.97 5.87
C TYR A 789 -3.33 -4.80 6.68
N MET A 790 -2.02 -4.53 6.55
CA MET A 790 -0.99 -5.17 7.38
C MET A 790 -1.27 -4.97 8.87
N ASP A 791 -1.63 -3.75 9.30
CA ASP A 791 -1.98 -3.48 10.69
C ASP A 791 -3.20 -4.32 11.14
N LYS A 792 -4.25 -4.38 10.32
CA LYS A 792 -5.47 -5.17 10.59
C LYS A 792 -5.22 -6.67 10.72
N ILE A 793 -4.25 -7.24 9.99
CA ILE A 793 -3.93 -8.69 10.04
C ILE A 793 -2.76 -9.05 10.97
N THR A 794 -1.99 -8.08 11.48
CA THR A 794 -0.79 -8.32 12.33
C THR A 794 -0.80 -7.60 13.68
N GLY A 795 -1.82 -6.80 13.99
CA GLY A 795 -1.83 -5.95 15.20
C GLY A 795 -0.82 -4.80 15.14
N GLY A 796 -0.52 -4.27 13.95
CA GLY A 796 0.43 -3.18 13.77
C GLY A 796 1.91 -3.61 13.80
N THR A 797 2.20 -4.85 13.37
CA THR A 797 3.55 -5.46 13.46
C THR A 797 4.09 -5.98 12.10
N GLY A 798 3.35 -5.79 11.02
CA GLY A 798 3.60 -6.37 9.69
C GLY A 798 4.33 -5.47 8.69
N VAL A 799 4.86 -4.31 9.09
CA VAL A 799 5.50 -3.33 8.18
C VAL A 799 6.91 -2.98 8.64
N THR A 800 7.86 -2.96 7.72
CA THR A 800 9.21 -2.45 7.95
C THR A 800 9.65 -1.55 6.80
N PHE A 801 9.79 -0.26 7.07
CA PHE A 801 10.29 0.72 6.11
C PHE A 801 11.79 0.91 6.26
N ALA A 802 12.50 1.05 5.14
CA ALA A 802 13.93 1.28 5.10
C ALA A 802 14.26 2.43 4.14
N THR A 803 15.13 3.33 4.59
CA THR A 803 15.51 4.52 3.83
C THR A 803 16.79 5.12 4.43
N GLY A 804 17.52 5.92 3.67
CA GLY A 804 18.54 6.83 4.21
C GLY A 804 18.10 8.29 4.27
N THR A 805 16.85 8.60 3.90
CA THR A 805 16.29 9.95 3.76
C THR A 805 14.77 9.98 4.08
N PRO A 806 14.35 9.60 5.31
CA PRO A 806 12.92 9.54 5.68
C PRO A 806 12.21 10.90 5.55
N ILE A 807 12.96 11.98 5.75
CA ILE A 807 12.56 13.37 5.47
C ILE A 807 13.44 13.86 4.31
N THR A 808 12.86 14.55 3.34
CA THR A 808 13.63 15.17 2.23
C THR A 808 13.18 16.59 1.89
N ASN A 809 11.88 16.91 2.04
CA ASN A 809 11.31 18.19 1.61
C ASN A 809 10.58 18.93 2.74
N THR A 810 9.90 18.22 3.64
CA THR A 810 8.97 18.84 4.60
C THR A 810 8.77 18.00 5.85
N ILE A 811 8.58 18.68 6.99
CA ILE A 811 8.23 18.06 8.27
C ILE A 811 6.95 17.21 8.21
N GLY A 812 6.04 17.49 7.26
CA GLY A 812 4.85 16.65 6.99
C GLY A 812 5.15 15.24 6.47
N GLU A 813 6.38 14.98 6.01
CA GLU A 813 6.85 13.63 5.68
C GLU A 813 7.02 12.79 6.96
N MET A 814 7.35 13.40 8.11
CA MET A 814 7.35 12.71 9.41
C MET A 814 5.95 12.24 9.79
N PHE A 815 4.94 13.13 9.77
CA PHE A 815 3.55 12.76 10.04
C PHE A 815 3.05 11.66 9.09
N THR A 816 3.50 11.69 7.83
CA THR A 816 3.20 10.64 6.86
C THR A 816 3.83 9.30 7.24
N ILE A 817 5.09 9.26 7.69
CA ILE A 817 5.74 8.05 8.19
C ILE A 817 5.09 7.55 9.49
N GLN A 818 4.71 8.45 10.40
CA GLN A 818 3.95 8.08 11.60
C GLN A 818 2.60 7.44 11.22
N ARG A 819 1.89 7.99 10.24
CA ARG A 819 0.67 7.39 9.67
C ARG A 819 0.88 6.09 8.90
N TYR A 820 2.09 5.76 8.44
CA TYR A 820 2.39 4.45 7.86
C TYR A 820 2.67 3.39 8.93
N LEU A 821 3.35 3.74 10.02
CA LEU A 821 3.91 2.76 10.96
C LEU A 821 3.25 2.72 12.35
N GLN A 822 2.72 3.83 12.86
CA GLN A 822 2.32 3.98 14.27
C GLN A 822 1.01 4.79 14.42
N THR A 823 -0.04 4.39 13.69
CA THR A 823 -1.33 5.11 13.72
C THR A 823 -2.09 4.92 15.02
N ASN A 824 -1.95 3.77 15.69
CA ASN A 824 -2.47 3.58 17.05
C ASN A 824 -1.84 4.58 18.02
N VAL A 825 -0.51 4.80 17.97
CA VAL A 825 0.19 5.79 18.81
C VAL A 825 -0.28 7.23 18.51
N LEU A 826 -0.57 7.54 17.24
CA LEU A 826 -1.18 8.83 16.88
C LEU A 826 -2.62 8.97 17.44
N GLU A 827 -3.41 7.90 17.42
CA GLU A 827 -4.80 7.90 17.91
C GLU A 827 -4.87 7.93 19.45
N GLU A 828 -4.01 7.18 20.14
CA GLU A 828 -3.79 7.22 21.60
C GLU A 828 -3.37 8.61 22.08
N ALA A 829 -2.63 9.37 21.26
CA ALA A 829 -2.19 10.74 21.56
C ALA A 829 -3.17 11.86 21.12
N GLY A 830 -4.35 11.50 20.56
CA GLY A 830 -5.36 12.44 20.06
C GLY A 830 -5.03 13.15 18.73
N ILE A 831 -4.09 12.60 17.94
CA ILE A 831 -3.47 13.25 16.78
C ILE A 831 -4.01 12.70 15.44
N HIS A 832 -5.29 12.95 15.18
CA HIS A 832 -5.98 12.38 14.00
C HIS A 832 -5.62 13.05 12.65
N ASN A 833 -4.97 14.22 12.64
CA ASN A 833 -4.59 14.91 11.41
C ASN A 833 -3.34 15.82 11.57
N PHE A 834 -2.86 16.33 10.43
CA PHE A 834 -1.60 17.08 10.35
C PHE A 834 -1.63 18.42 11.10
N ASP A 835 -2.77 19.10 11.22
CA ASP A 835 -2.81 20.40 11.91
C ASP A 835 -2.58 20.23 13.42
N ALA A 836 -3.15 19.18 14.04
CA ALA A 836 -2.87 18.81 15.43
C ALA A 836 -1.40 18.39 15.60
N TRP A 837 -0.90 17.49 14.74
CA TRP A 837 0.50 17.03 14.78
C TRP A 837 1.49 18.20 14.68
N ALA A 838 1.28 19.10 13.73
CA ALA A 838 2.11 20.29 13.54
C ALA A 838 1.86 21.39 14.58
N SER A 839 0.82 21.30 15.41
CA SER A 839 0.63 22.21 16.57
C SER A 839 1.47 21.78 17.78
N LEU A 840 1.76 20.48 17.88
CA LEU A 840 2.58 19.86 18.92
C LEU A 840 4.08 19.88 18.54
N PHE A 841 4.43 19.50 17.31
CA PHE A 841 5.81 19.14 16.95
C PHE A 841 6.53 20.08 15.94
N GLY A 842 5.92 21.20 15.55
CA GLY A 842 6.52 22.15 14.61
C GLY A 842 6.08 23.60 14.87
N ASP A 843 6.79 24.59 14.34
CA ASP A 843 6.46 26.02 14.46
C ASP A 843 6.40 26.71 13.09
N ASP A 844 5.52 27.72 12.94
CA ASP A 844 5.25 28.43 11.68
C ASP A 844 6.21 29.62 11.50
N VAL A 845 7.48 29.36 11.16
CA VAL A 845 8.53 30.38 11.13
C VAL A 845 8.42 31.24 9.87
N THR A 846 7.92 32.48 10.03
CA THR A 846 7.81 33.43 8.93
C THR A 846 9.13 34.18 8.71
N ARG A 847 9.80 33.91 7.59
CA ARG A 847 11.04 34.59 7.15
C ARG A 847 10.80 35.48 5.93
N ILE A 848 11.61 36.52 5.82
CA ILE A 848 11.63 37.42 4.65
C ILE A 848 12.71 36.93 3.70
N GLU A 849 12.32 36.51 2.49
CA GLU A 849 13.21 35.97 1.45
C GLU A 849 13.15 36.84 0.19
N LEU A 850 14.25 36.98 -0.56
CA LEU A 850 14.21 37.59 -1.89
C LEU A 850 13.31 36.79 -2.85
N ALA A 851 12.55 37.48 -3.68
CA ALA A 851 11.73 36.84 -4.71
C ALA A 851 12.61 36.14 -5.75
N ILE A 852 12.24 34.90 -6.10
CA ILE A 852 12.95 34.10 -7.12
C ILE A 852 12.82 34.73 -8.53
N ALA A 853 11.77 35.53 -8.75
CA ALA A 853 11.63 36.36 -9.95
C ALA A 853 12.49 37.63 -9.82
N GLY A 854 13.69 37.59 -10.41
CA GLY A 854 14.79 38.54 -10.21
C GLY A 854 14.41 40.02 -10.14
N GLY A 855 14.50 40.57 -8.92
CA GLY A 855 14.36 41.99 -8.61
C GLY A 855 14.40 42.21 -7.10
N ASN A 856 14.60 43.46 -6.65
CA ASN A 856 14.76 43.83 -5.24
C ASN A 856 13.43 43.80 -4.43
N LYS A 857 12.56 42.82 -4.70
CA LYS A 857 11.31 42.58 -3.98
C LYS A 857 11.49 41.46 -2.98
N PHE A 858 11.37 41.81 -1.71
CA PHE A 858 11.31 40.84 -0.62
C PHE A 858 9.91 40.23 -0.51
N THR A 859 9.83 38.97 -0.09
CA THR A 859 8.61 38.19 0.07
C THR A 859 8.62 37.46 1.39
N SER A 860 7.59 37.64 2.21
CA SER A 860 7.40 36.86 3.44
C SER A 860 6.95 35.44 3.09
N LYS A 861 7.71 34.42 3.48
CA LYS A 861 7.27 33.01 3.45
C LYS A 861 7.19 32.48 4.87
N THR A 862 6.08 31.82 5.18
CA THR A 862 5.96 30.94 6.36
C THR A 862 6.44 29.55 5.95
N ARG A 863 7.24 28.92 6.80
CA ARG A 863 7.76 27.56 6.66
C ARG A 863 7.45 26.77 7.91
#